data_AF-A0A945B3G2-F1
#
_entry.id   AF-A0A945B3G2-F1
#
_cell.length_a   1.000
_cell.length_b   1.000
_cell.length_c   1.000
_cell.angle_alpha   90.00
_cell.angle_beta   90.00
_cell.angle_gamma   90.00
#
_symmetry.space_group_name_H-M   'P 1'
#
loop_
_entity.id
_entity.type
_entity.pdbx_description
1 polymer ?
#
loop_
_entity_poly.entity_id
_entity_poly.type
_entity_poly.pdbx_seq_one_letter_code
_entity_poly.pdbx_strand_id
1 'polypeptide(L)'
;MKSNMKLQMRILFTLLMIFYHPLNVAERISDIANTRHNFSTSGTGTVKASEESQICVFCHTPHHSESIPNAPLWNRKASGATYTPYTSNSIDANDIAATPGGSSKLCLSCHDGTIAIGSVNVLNAQSNVNINLTGTGAGGVMPSGAGDTTGFTRKLGTDLGNDHPISFTYNSVLANTDGELRNPDIEAHIGNRVAGNTPLVPLQDNQLQCTSCHDPHIRDSDIGNNIKFLRLNRFQQGIPAGGNFSAANDIVCLACHDKLGQAWSGSAHADPLTANETYTTAAANQREFALNLPVWKASCLNCHDTHTVQGSRRLLREGTDSLSTPKTGGNAALEEACYTCHSATGGVLNGQGGGLFEVPDIKTDFTTGLTHMPITTVDQSGIDETHDVVDADLVENKTKFNLSNRHVECTDCHNPHRVTKNRLFNNTSSTAAGTHSHVSGHTNIASGVLRGSWGVEPVYGSNRFDPTNFPVSYIVKRGDGGDGASTQLSSTHITREYQICLKCHSDYAYGSNPPNLGDTGGNTSAGTNDVSEYTNQAIEFQAPLSHKGEVTTLDSGASSSYSTNNHRSWHPVIDNTGRTLAIRNANSENWLSPFNGAANVGNQTMYCSDCHGSNTGSGTSAPSGGENGNAWGPHGSSNNFILKGGWSQNTGTGNSNDLCFKCHDFNLYATRGGGRSGFGGSKDENLHSFHADKIGHLNCSWCHVSVPHGWKNKAFLVNLNDVGLEAGSAPGTQVRNNTTAGYTNGPYYNNAFLKIRSFATSGNWEETNCGSAGTPGNGEIGRDWMRDSSENCANPP
;
A
#
# COMPACT_ATOMS: atom_id res chain seq x y z
N MET A 1 -10.52 14.50 64.48
CA MET A 1 -10.66 14.13 63.05
C MET A 1 -11.06 15.24 62.09
N LYS A 2 -11.64 16.39 62.52
CA LYS A 2 -12.01 17.49 61.59
C LYS A 2 -10.91 18.54 61.30
N SER A 3 -9.80 18.53 62.04
CA SER A 3 -8.68 19.48 61.85
C SER A 3 -7.69 19.04 60.75
N ASN A 4 -7.40 17.74 60.64
CA ASN A 4 -6.42 17.22 59.67
C ASN A 4 -6.88 17.29 58.21
N MET A 5 -8.18 17.36 57.95
CA MET A 5 -8.73 17.43 56.60
C MET A 5 -8.59 18.81 55.96
N LYS A 6 -8.52 19.88 56.77
CA LYS A 6 -8.32 21.25 56.26
C LYS A 6 -6.86 21.56 55.92
N LEU A 7 -5.90 20.87 56.55
CA LEU A 7 -4.47 21.03 56.25
C LEU A 7 -4.06 20.26 54.98
N GLN A 8 -4.60 19.05 54.77
CA GLN A 8 -4.38 18.28 53.53
C GLN A 8 -5.00 18.96 52.30
N MET A 9 -6.17 19.60 52.43
CA MET A 9 -6.82 20.29 51.31
C MET A 9 -6.13 21.61 50.92
N ARG A 10 -5.44 22.27 51.87
CA ARG A 10 -4.61 23.46 51.59
C ARG A 10 -3.26 23.10 50.94
N ILE A 11 -2.66 21.97 51.32
CA ILE A 11 -1.42 21.49 50.67
C ILE A 11 -1.72 21.01 49.24
N LEU A 12 -2.87 20.39 48.99
CA LEU A 12 -3.29 19.97 47.65
C LEU A 12 -3.59 21.17 46.72
N PHE A 13 -4.19 22.24 47.24
CA PHE A 13 -4.44 23.47 46.45
C PHE A 13 -3.18 24.29 46.17
N THR A 14 -2.16 24.21 47.05
CA THR A 14 -0.89 24.94 46.86
C THR A 14 0.09 24.17 45.97
N LEU A 15 0.03 22.82 45.94
CA LEU A 15 0.77 22.00 44.96
C LEU A 15 0.15 22.05 43.54
N LEU A 16 -1.16 22.33 43.41
CA LEU A 16 -1.81 22.47 42.11
C LEU A 16 -1.49 23.81 41.40
N MET A 17 -0.99 24.81 42.12
CA MET A 17 -0.61 26.12 41.54
C MET A 17 0.88 26.24 41.14
N ILE A 18 1.73 25.25 41.44
CA ILE A 18 3.17 25.32 41.12
C ILE A 18 3.51 24.65 39.76
N PHE A 19 2.53 24.04 39.07
CA PHE A 19 2.70 23.46 37.73
C PHE A 19 1.78 24.03 36.65
N TYR A 20 1.17 25.20 36.87
CA TYR A 20 0.66 26.00 35.75
C TYR A 20 1.83 26.81 35.16
N HIS A 21 2.72 26.14 34.43
CA HIS A 21 3.45 26.86 33.39
C HIS A 21 2.41 27.13 32.31
N PRO A 22 2.08 28.39 31.97
CA PRO A 22 1.39 28.63 30.71
C PRO A 22 2.21 27.93 29.64
N LEU A 23 1.56 27.04 28.89
CA LEU A 23 2.11 26.53 27.64
C LEU A 23 2.50 27.77 26.83
N ASN A 24 3.79 28.07 26.80
CA ASN A 24 4.32 29.14 25.97
C ASN A 24 3.95 28.75 24.54
N VAL A 25 2.98 29.46 23.98
CA VAL A 25 2.77 29.49 22.54
C VAL A 25 4.15 29.76 21.95
N ALA A 26 4.56 29.02 20.91
CA ALA A 26 5.77 29.36 20.16
C ALA A 26 5.54 30.72 19.51
N GLU A 27 5.79 31.80 20.25
CA GLU A 27 5.46 33.15 19.83
C GLU A 27 6.42 33.52 18.69
N ARG A 28 5.87 33.61 17.48
CA ARG A 28 6.60 34.06 16.30
C ARG A 28 7.01 35.51 16.53
N ILE A 29 8.31 35.78 16.53
CA ILE A 29 8.84 37.12 16.73
C ILE A 29 8.94 37.81 15.38
N SER A 30 8.23 38.93 15.22
CA SER A 30 8.37 39.82 14.07
C SER A 30 9.69 40.58 14.17
N ASP A 31 10.72 40.12 13.46
CA ASP A 31 12.09 40.60 13.53
C ASP A 31 12.86 40.28 12.24
N ILE A 32 12.52 40.98 11.16
CA ILE A 32 13.17 40.83 9.84
C ILE A 32 14.69 40.96 9.91
N ALA A 33 15.21 41.80 10.81
CA ALA A 33 16.64 42.07 10.94
C ALA A 33 17.44 40.80 11.28
N ASN A 34 16.83 39.85 12.00
CA ASN A 34 17.45 38.58 12.38
C ASN A 34 16.96 37.39 11.55
N THR A 35 16.47 37.64 10.33
CA THR A 35 16.11 36.60 9.36
C THR A 35 17.12 36.51 8.22
N ARG A 36 17.10 35.42 7.45
CA ARG A 36 17.88 35.32 6.19
C ARG A 36 17.37 36.25 5.08
N HIS A 37 16.22 36.91 5.26
CA HIS A 37 15.70 37.94 4.35
C HIS A 37 16.23 39.34 4.67
N ASN A 38 17.05 39.50 5.72
CA ASN A 38 17.87 40.69 5.87
C ASN A 38 19.06 40.63 4.89
N PHE A 39 18.90 41.25 3.73
CA PHE A 39 19.95 41.33 2.71
C PHE A 39 20.92 42.50 2.92
N SER A 40 20.76 43.31 3.96
CA SER A 40 21.72 44.38 4.26
C SER A 40 23.06 43.83 4.74
N THR A 41 24.04 44.70 4.93
CA THR A 41 25.34 44.37 5.55
C THR A 41 25.22 43.70 6.92
N SER A 42 24.14 43.97 7.65
CA SER A 42 23.84 43.35 8.96
C SER A 42 23.23 41.96 8.89
N GLY A 43 22.92 41.46 7.68
CA GLY A 43 22.28 40.17 7.45
C GLY A 43 23.09 38.97 7.94
N THR A 44 22.37 37.98 8.47
CA THR A 44 22.92 36.69 8.92
C THR A 44 22.99 35.64 7.81
N GLY A 45 22.34 35.88 6.68
CA GLY A 45 22.36 35.00 5.50
C GLY A 45 23.67 35.06 4.71
N THR A 46 23.90 34.05 3.87
CA THR A 46 25.02 34.02 2.92
C THR A 46 24.82 35.00 1.76
N VAL A 47 23.56 35.18 1.33
CA VAL A 47 23.15 36.22 0.37
C VAL A 47 22.96 37.53 1.13
N LYS A 48 23.83 38.51 0.90
CA LYS A 48 23.73 39.85 1.52
C LYS A 48 24.58 40.89 0.78
N ALA A 49 24.30 42.16 1.04
CA ALA A 49 25.00 43.29 0.47
C ALA A 49 26.37 43.49 1.13
N SER A 50 27.32 43.97 0.34
CA SER A 50 28.64 44.36 0.83
C SER A 50 28.64 45.74 1.49
N GLU A 51 27.74 46.63 1.07
CA GLU A 51 27.76 48.05 1.46
C GLU A 51 26.40 48.60 1.92
N GLU A 52 25.30 48.14 1.35
CA GLU A 52 23.96 48.66 1.69
C GLU A 52 23.53 48.23 3.10
N SER A 53 23.16 49.20 3.95
CA SER A 53 22.82 48.98 5.36
C SER A 53 21.31 49.01 5.63
N GLN A 54 20.49 49.54 4.72
CA GLN A 54 19.05 49.57 4.87
C GLN A 54 18.46 48.18 4.67
N ILE A 55 17.62 47.73 5.61
CA ILE A 55 17.06 46.36 5.61
C ILE A 55 15.89 46.26 4.61
N CYS A 56 15.00 47.24 4.60
CA CYS A 56 13.73 47.13 3.87
C CYS A 56 13.84 47.46 2.38
N VAL A 57 14.90 48.13 1.93
CA VAL A 57 15.01 48.65 0.55
C VAL A 57 15.07 47.55 -0.51
N PHE A 58 15.45 46.33 -0.14
CA PHE A 58 15.43 45.18 -1.05
C PHE A 58 14.01 44.73 -1.42
N CYS A 59 13.02 45.08 -0.58
CA CYS A 59 11.65 44.59 -0.69
C CYS A 59 10.64 45.72 -0.86
N HIS A 60 10.76 46.80 -0.10
CA HIS A 60 9.75 47.85 0.00
C HIS A 60 10.30 49.22 -0.42
N THR A 61 9.44 50.00 -1.07
CA THR A 61 9.69 51.40 -1.41
C THR A 61 8.42 52.22 -1.18
N PRO A 62 8.51 53.46 -0.66
CA PRO A 62 7.35 54.32 -0.51
C PRO A 62 6.86 54.91 -1.85
N HIS A 63 7.69 54.94 -2.90
CA HIS A 63 7.37 55.54 -4.20
C HIS A 63 7.97 54.73 -5.35
N HIS A 64 7.38 54.84 -6.55
CA HIS A 64 7.81 54.07 -7.74
C HIS A 64 7.87 52.56 -7.48
N SER A 65 6.94 52.06 -6.66
CA SER A 65 6.76 50.64 -6.47
C SER A 65 6.28 49.99 -7.76
N GLU A 66 6.59 48.71 -7.91
CA GLU A 66 5.96 47.89 -8.94
C GLU A 66 4.44 47.86 -8.75
N SER A 67 3.69 47.99 -9.84
CA SER A 67 2.23 47.94 -9.80
C SER A 67 1.76 46.48 -9.85
N ILE A 68 1.67 45.86 -8.69
CA ILE A 68 1.15 44.49 -8.54
C ILE A 68 -0.21 44.59 -7.86
N PRO A 69 -1.31 44.13 -8.52
CA PRO A 69 -2.64 44.18 -7.94
C PRO A 69 -2.70 43.52 -6.57
N ASN A 70 -3.34 44.21 -5.62
CA ASN A 70 -3.62 43.75 -4.27
C ASN A 70 -2.36 43.37 -3.45
N ALA A 71 -1.17 43.79 -3.85
CA ALA A 71 0.09 43.54 -3.14
C ALA A 71 0.65 44.83 -2.49
N PRO A 72 1.43 44.70 -1.40
CA PRO A 72 2.16 45.85 -0.82
C PRO A 72 3.11 46.53 -1.79
N LEU A 73 3.51 47.76 -1.48
CA LEU A 73 4.50 48.50 -2.26
C LEU A 73 5.82 47.72 -2.33
N TRP A 74 6.18 47.28 -3.55
CA TRP A 74 7.32 46.41 -3.82
C TRP A 74 8.41 47.16 -4.58
N ASN A 75 9.64 47.11 -4.08
CA ASN A 75 10.79 47.80 -4.66
C ASN A 75 11.55 46.98 -5.68
N ARG A 76 10.91 46.00 -6.34
CA ARG A 76 11.54 45.19 -7.38
C ARG A 76 10.57 45.02 -8.53
N LYS A 77 11.09 44.83 -9.73
CA LYS A 77 10.27 44.47 -10.90
C LYS A 77 9.58 43.13 -10.66
N ALA A 78 8.34 43.03 -11.10
CA ALA A 78 7.66 41.75 -11.17
C ALA A 78 8.29 40.91 -12.30
N SER A 79 8.43 39.61 -12.08
CA SER A 79 8.80 38.71 -13.17
C SER A 79 7.72 38.72 -14.25
N GLY A 80 8.17 38.77 -15.50
CA GLY A 80 7.33 38.60 -16.70
C GLY A 80 7.20 37.14 -17.12
N ALA A 81 7.75 36.20 -16.35
CA ALA A 81 7.69 34.78 -16.66
C ALA A 81 6.27 34.23 -16.62
N THR A 82 6.05 33.20 -17.43
CA THR A 82 4.91 32.29 -17.31
C THR A 82 5.40 31.04 -16.59
N TYR A 83 4.55 30.48 -15.73
CA TYR A 83 4.88 29.36 -14.86
C TYR A 83 4.14 28.10 -15.26
N THR A 84 4.75 26.94 -15.01
CA THR A 84 4.08 25.64 -15.08
C THR A 84 3.60 25.27 -13.68
N PRO A 85 2.30 25.35 -13.36
CA PRO A 85 1.81 24.98 -12.04
C PRO A 85 1.75 23.45 -11.84
N TYR A 86 1.80 23.02 -10.57
CA TYR A 86 1.44 21.65 -10.20
C TYR A 86 -0.01 21.32 -10.59
N THR A 87 -0.21 20.16 -11.20
CA THR A 87 -1.52 19.59 -11.52
C THR A 87 -1.52 18.10 -11.23
N SER A 88 -2.66 17.55 -10.82
CA SER A 88 -2.84 16.11 -10.59
C SER A 88 -4.33 15.77 -10.57
N ASN A 89 -4.75 14.53 -10.84
CA ASN A 89 -6.19 14.22 -10.79
C ASN A 89 -6.78 14.13 -9.37
N SER A 90 -5.97 14.26 -8.32
CA SER A 90 -6.45 14.47 -6.94
C SER A 90 -6.49 15.95 -6.54
N ILE A 91 -6.42 16.89 -7.50
CA ILE A 91 -6.56 18.32 -7.21
C ILE A 91 -7.94 18.80 -7.67
N ASP A 92 -8.73 19.32 -6.75
CA ASP A 92 -10.06 19.87 -7.07
C ASP A 92 -10.04 21.37 -7.37
N ALA A 93 -8.91 22.04 -7.15
CA ALA A 93 -8.73 23.45 -7.48
C ALA A 93 -8.54 23.62 -9.00
N ASN A 94 -9.60 24.08 -9.67
CA ASN A 94 -9.67 24.17 -11.13
C ASN A 94 -9.21 25.53 -11.72
N ASP A 95 -8.82 26.49 -10.89
CA ASP A 95 -8.48 27.87 -11.30
C ASP A 95 -6.99 28.23 -11.12
N ILE A 96 -6.12 27.23 -10.99
CA ILE A 96 -4.67 27.43 -10.86
C ILE A 96 -4.11 27.98 -12.17
N ALA A 97 -3.72 29.25 -12.19
CA ALA A 97 -3.24 29.93 -13.39
C ALA A 97 -1.71 29.87 -13.54
N ALA A 98 -1.25 29.82 -14.80
CA ALA A 98 0.18 29.92 -15.17
C ALA A 98 0.80 31.31 -14.90
N THR A 99 0.02 32.27 -14.40
CA THR A 99 0.47 33.61 -14.02
C THR A 99 0.06 33.90 -12.57
N PRO A 100 0.80 33.41 -11.57
CA PRO A 100 0.50 33.64 -10.16
C PRO A 100 0.34 35.14 -9.85
N GLY A 101 -0.69 35.43 -9.05
CA GLY A 101 -1.10 36.79 -8.69
C GLY A 101 -0.66 37.20 -7.29
N GLY A 102 -1.17 38.36 -6.86
CA GLY A 102 -1.09 38.83 -5.48
C GLY A 102 0.32 38.80 -4.87
N SER A 103 0.39 38.44 -3.59
CA SER A 103 1.64 38.42 -2.82
C SER A 103 2.63 37.35 -3.28
N SER A 104 2.17 36.27 -3.91
CA SER A 104 3.06 35.22 -4.44
C SER A 104 4.00 35.74 -5.52
N LYS A 105 3.55 36.70 -6.34
CA LYS A 105 4.37 37.35 -7.36
C LYS A 105 5.57 38.11 -6.76
N LEU A 106 5.46 38.57 -5.52
CA LEU A 106 6.57 39.22 -4.80
C LEU A 106 7.67 38.21 -4.49
N CYS A 107 7.30 37.04 -3.96
CA CYS A 107 8.22 35.96 -3.65
C CYS A 107 8.91 35.46 -4.93
N LEU A 108 8.13 35.23 -5.99
CA LEU A 108 8.64 34.73 -7.26
C LEU A 108 9.62 35.71 -7.92
N SER A 109 9.49 37.04 -7.71
CA SER A 109 10.48 38.02 -8.20
C SER A 109 11.92 37.81 -7.69
N CYS A 110 12.11 36.97 -6.68
CA CYS A 110 13.41 36.52 -6.20
C CYS A 110 13.62 35.02 -6.43
N HIS A 111 12.61 34.21 -6.12
CA HIS A 111 12.71 32.75 -6.06
C HIS A 111 12.59 32.05 -7.41
N ASP A 112 12.04 32.70 -8.44
CA ASP A 112 12.00 32.13 -9.78
C ASP A 112 13.36 32.16 -10.51
N GLY A 113 14.35 32.85 -9.93
CA GLY A 113 15.70 32.91 -10.47
C GLY A 113 15.84 33.70 -11.76
N THR A 114 14.85 34.49 -12.17
CA THR A 114 14.86 35.27 -13.43
C THR A 114 15.42 36.68 -13.25
N ILE A 115 15.35 37.23 -12.03
CA ILE A 115 15.77 38.60 -11.70
C ILE A 115 16.84 38.56 -10.60
N ALA A 116 17.87 39.39 -10.74
CA ALA A 116 18.90 39.55 -9.71
C ALA A 116 18.28 40.04 -8.38
N ILE A 117 18.69 39.45 -7.25
CA ILE A 117 18.19 39.82 -5.92
C ILE A 117 18.58 41.28 -5.56
N GLY A 118 19.70 41.76 -6.10
CA GLY A 118 20.15 43.15 -5.90
C GLY A 118 19.39 44.20 -6.72
N SER A 119 18.61 43.79 -7.72
CA SER A 119 17.92 44.72 -8.62
C SER A 119 16.67 45.31 -7.95
N VAL A 120 16.75 46.60 -7.62
CA VAL A 120 15.66 47.37 -6.98
C VAL A 120 15.19 48.51 -7.88
N ASN A 121 13.90 48.84 -7.79
CA ASN A 121 13.27 49.89 -8.60
C ASN A 121 13.81 51.27 -8.22
N VAL A 122 13.99 51.55 -6.92
CA VAL A 122 14.54 52.82 -6.43
C VAL A 122 15.46 52.60 -5.23
N LEU A 123 16.60 53.29 -5.20
CA LEU A 123 17.45 53.42 -4.01
C LEU A 123 18.10 54.81 -4.00
N ASN A 124 18.05 55.52 -2.87
CA ASN A 124 18.67 56.85 -2.72
C ASN A 124 18.28 57.84 -3.85
N ALA A 125 16.99 57.86 -4.20
CA ALA A 125 16.40 58.63 -5.30
C ALA A 125 16.94 58.31 -6.71
N GLN A 126 17.73 57.25 -6.88
CA GLN A 126 18.12 56.69 -8.17
C GLN A 126 17.16 55.58 -8.58
N SER A 127 16.85 55.47 -9.87
CA SER A 127 15.97 54.44 -10.41
C SER A 127 16.76 53.25 -10.98
N ASN A 128 16.17 52.05 -10.96
CA ASN A 128 16.73 50.80 -11.49
C ASN A 128 18.14 50.51 -10.97
N VAL A 129 18.32 50.54 -9.65
CA VAL A 129 19.61 50.33 -9.00
C VAL A 129 19.88 48.84 -8.85
N ASN A 130 21.13 48.42 -9.06
CA ASN A 130 21.57 47.07 -8.73
C ASN A 130 22.51 47.13 -7.53
N ILE A 131 22.07 46.63 -6.39
CA ILE A 131 22.85 46.52 -5.17
C ILE A 131 23.75 45.29 -5.31
N ASN A 132 25.06 45.46 -5.10
CA ASN A 132 25.99 44.34 -5.14
C ASN A 132 25.76 43.42 -3.94
N LEU A 133 25.43 42.15 -4.22
CA LEU A 133 25.22 41.10 -3.22
C LEU A 133 26.29 40.01 -3.37
N THR A 134 26.82 39.53 -2.25
CA THR A 134 27.66 38.32 -2.18
C THR A 134 26.78 37.08 -2.03
N GLY A 135 27.33 35.90 -2.35
CA GLY A 135 26.66 34.61 -2.10
C GLY A 135 25.47 34.28 -3.02
N THR A 136 25.24 35.11 -4.04
CA THR A 136 24.21 34.90 -5.08
C THR A 136 24.64 33.86 -6.11
N GLY A 137 23.67 33.34 -6.87
CA GLY A 137 23.94 32.54 -8.07
C GLY A 137 24.46 33.41 -9.23
N ALA A 138 24.82 32.76 -10.33
CA ALA A 138 25.26 33.44 -11.55
C ALA A 138 24.23 34.49 -12.00
N GLY A 139 24.69 35.71 -12.31
CA GLY A 139 23.80 36.83 -12.65
C GLY A 139 23.15 37.53 -11.46
N GLY A 140 23.52 37.19 -10.22
CA GLY A 140 23.00 37.83 -9.01
C GLY A 140 21.65 37.28 -8.53
N VAL A 141 21.19 36.16 -9.10
CA VAL A 141 19.90 35.52 -8.78
C VAL A 141 20.00 34.62 -7.54
N MET A 142 18.89 33.99 -7.16
CA MET A 142 18.86 33.01 -6.07
C MET A 142 19.86 31.87 -6.32
N PRO A 143 20.74 31.54 -5.36
CA PRO A 143 21.65 30.41 -5.51
C PRO A 143 20.89 29.07 -5.52
N SER A 144 21.40 28.12 -6.30
CA SER A 144 20.80 26.79 -6.53
C SER A 144 20.80 25.85 -5.31
N GLY A 145 21.47 26.22 -4.22
CA GLY A 145 21.63 25.34 -3.07
C GLY A 145 22.31 24.03 -3.46
N ALA A 146 21.63 22.90 -3.22
CA ALA A 146 22.11 21.56 -3.61
C ALA A 146 21.88 21.22 -5.10
N GLY A 147 21.18 22.06 -5.85
CA GLY A 147 20.89 21.88 -7.28
C GLY A 147 19.45 22.26 -7.63
N ASP A 148 19.24 22.88 -8.80
CA ASP A 148 17.94 23.41 -9.25
C ASP A 148 16.84 22.35 -9.37
N THR A 149 17.22 21.09 -9.57
CA THR A 149 16.29 19.95 -9.74
C THR A 149 16.16 19.11 -8.47
N THR A 150 16.72 19.53 -7.34
CA THR A 150 16.60 18.85 -6.04
C THR A 150 15.47 19.44 -5.21
N GLY A 151 14.92 18.70 -4.24
CA GLY A 151 14.02 19.27 -3.21
C GLY A 151 14.70 20.19 -2.18
N PHE A 152 16.01 20.45 -2.35
CA PHE A 152 16.83 21.22 -1.41
C PHE A 152 17.29 22.57 -1.99
N THR A 153 16.57 23.08 -2.99
CA THR A 153 16.77 24.42 -3.55
C THR A 153 15.75 25.43 -3.02
N ARG A 154 16.09 26.72 -3.12
CA ARG A 154 15.15 27.84 -2.94
C ARG A 154 15.01 28.66 -4.22
N LYS A 155 15.69 28.27 -5.29
CA LYS A 155 15.48 28.78 -6.64
C LYS A 155 14.46 27.86 -7.31
N LEU A 156 13.18 28.18 -7.12
CA LEU A 156 12.04 27.38 -7.61
C LEU A 156 12.01 27.35 -9.14
N GLY A 157 12.46 28.43 -9.79
CA GLY A 157 12.39 28.53 -11.24
C GLY A 157 11.00 28.94 -11.72
N THR A 158 10.76 28.74 -13.01
CA THR A 158 9.46 28.98 -13.65
C THR A 158 8.63 27.69 -13.77
N ASP A 159 9.21 26.55 -13.45
CA ASP A 159 8.50 25.28 -13.36
C ASP A 159 8.15 25.03 -11.88
N LEU A 160 6.88 25.22 -11.55
CA LEU A 160 6.30 24.99 -10.22
C LEU A 160 5.56 23.64 -10.17
N GLY A 161 5.81 22.75 -11.12
CA GLY A 161 5.21 21.42 -11.22
C GLY A 161 5.58 20.48 -10.05
N ASN A 162 6.52 20.89 -9.20
CA ASN A 162 6.98 20.19 -7.99
C ASN A 162 6.70 21.00 -6.71
N ASP A 163 5.93 22.09 -6.81
CA ASP A 163 5.63 22.99 -5.70
C ASP A 163 4.15 22.94 -5.30
N HIS A 164 3.88 23.19 -4.01
CA HIS A 164 2.52 23.30 -3.52
C HIS A 164 1.77 24.41 -4.27
N PRO A 165 0.56 24.14 -4.80
CA PRO A 165 -0.23 25.13 -5.53
C PRO A 165 -0.46 26.42 -4.75
N ILE A 166 -0.48 27.53 -5.48
CA ILE A 166 -0.72 28.90 -5.00
C ILE A 166 -1.58 29.65 -6.02
N SER A 167 -2.12 30.82 -5.63
CA SER A 167 -2.95 31.67 -6.47
C SER A 167 -4.22 31.00 -7.01
N PHE A 168 -4.76 30.03 -6.27
CA PHE A 168 -6.05 29.39 -6.53
C PHE A 168 -7.07 29.81 -5.48
N THR A 169 -8.35 29.75 -5.81
CA THR A 169 -9.43 30.12 -4.88
C THR A 169 -9.62 29.05 -3.81
N TYR A 170 -9.42 29.41 -2.55
CA TYR A 170 -9.74 28.58 -1.39
C TYR A 170 -11.00 29.11 -0.69
N ASN A 171 -12.13 28.47 -0.97
CA ASN A 171 -13.44 28.81 -0.42
C ASN A 171 -14.20 27.54 0.04
N SER A 172 -15.40 27.72 0.57
CA SER A 172 -16.27 26.62 1.00
C SER A 172 -16.65 25.65 -0.11
N VAL A 173 -16.75 26.11 -1.36
CA VAL A 173 -17.08 25.24 -2.51
C VAL A 173 -15.95 24.26 -2.78
N LEU A 174 -14.70 24.74 -2.83
CA LEU A 174 -13.54 23.87 -2.97
C LEU A 174 -13.44 22.90 -1.78
N ALA A 175 -13.59 23.42 -0.56
CA ALA A 175 -13.49 22.59 0.64
C ALA A 175 -14.50 21.43 0.66
N ASN A 176 -15.75 21.70 0.26
CA ASN A 176 -16.80 20.69 0.17
C ASN A 176 -16.59 19.70 -0.99
N THR A 177 -15.91 20.12 -2.07
CA THR A 177 -15.62 19.25 -3.22
C THR A 177 -14.52 18.26 -2.89
N ASP A 178 -13.43 18.74 -2.28
CA ASP A 178 -12.28 17.95 -1.86
C ASP A 178 -12.60 17.02 -0.68
N GLY A 179 -13.35 17.50 0.30
CA GLY A 179 -13.80 16.71 1.46
C GLY A 179 -12.73 16.46 2.53
N GLU A 180 -11.45 16.76 2.28
CA GLU A 180 -10.37 16.77 3.28
C GLU A 180 -9.91 18.19 3.64
N LEU A 181 -10.33 19.21 2.89
CA LEU A 181 -10.05 20.61 3.17
C LEU A 181 -10.98 21.20 4.24
N ARG A 182 -10.40 22.01 5.12
CA ARG A 182 -11.10 22.82 6.11
C ARG A 182 -11.86 23.96 5.43
N ASN A 183 -13.10 24.18 5.83
CA ASN A 183 -13.91 25.22 5.21
C ASN A 183 -13.58 26.62 5.80
N PRO A 184 -13.05 27.56 4.99
CA PRO A 184 -12.64 28.88 5.48
C PRO A 184 -13.80 29.77 5.95
N ASP A 185 -15.05 29.46 5.59
CA ASP A 185 -16.21 30.23 6.05
C ASP A 185 -16.56 29.96 7.53
N ILE A 186 -16.07 28.85 8.10
CA ILE A 186 -16.35 28.44 9.48
C ILE A 186 -15.09 28.30 10.34
N GLU A 187 -13.91 28.23 9.72
CA GLU A 187 -12.62 28.07 10.40
C GLU A 187 -11.96 29.41 10.62
N ALA A 188 -12.06 29.95 11.84
CA ALA A 188 -11.63 31.32 12.16
C ALA A 188 -10.14 31.60 11.93
N HIS A 189 -9.29 30.56 11.86
CA HIS A 189 -7.86 30.72 11.58
C HIS A 189 -7.54 30.87 10.08
N ILE A 190 -8.51 30.66 9.18
CA ILE A 190 -8.34 30.82 7.73
C ILE A 190 -9.23 31.98 7.26
N GLY A 191 -8.70 32.89 6.46
CA GLY A 191 -9.54 33.92 5.85
C GLY A 191 -8.77 35.09 5.27
N ASN A 192 -9.49 36.04 4.65
CA ASN A 192 -8.84 37.19 4.03
C ASN A 192 -8.15 38.10 5.05
N ARG A 193 -6.89 38.39 4.78
CA ARG A 193 -6.15 39.42 5.53
C ARG A 193 -6.59 40.79 5.07
N VAL A 194 -7.24 41.52 5.98
CA VAL A 194 -7.67 42.91 5.78
C VAL A 194 -7.34 43.73 7.02
N ALA A 195 -7.46 45.06 6.94
CA ALA A 195 -7.28 45.90 8.12
C ALA A 195 -8.24 45.46 9.25
N GLY A 196 -7.70 45.15 10.42
CA GLY A 196 -8.47 44.65 11.57
C GLY A 196 -8.73 43.14 11.59
N ASN A 197 -8.35 42.39 10.55
CA ASN A 197 -8.43 40.92 10.53
C ASN A 197 -7.10 40.29 10.10
N THR A 198 -6.46 39.56 11.02
CA THR A 198 -5.17 38.89 10.79
C THR A 198 -5.27 37.40 11.13
N PRO A 199 -5.93 36.60 10.28
CA PRO A 199 -6.02 35.16 10.48
C PRO A 199 -4.63 34.50 10.43
N LEU A 200 -4.50 33.34 11.07
CA LEU A 200 -3.23 32.59 11.14
C LEU A 200 -2.79 32.09 9.75
N VAL A 201 -3.76 31.69 8.92
CA VAL A 201 -3.60 31.35 7.50
C VAL A 201 -4.28 32.46 6.68
N PRO A 202 -3.55 33.53 6.33
CA PRO A 202 -4.10 34.64 5.57
C PRO A 202 -4.30 34.27 4.11
N LEU A 203 -5.53 34.43 3.62
CA LEU A 203 -5.89 34.45 2.22
C LEU A 203 -5.81 35.88 1.68
N GLN A 204 -5.71 35.99 0.36
CA GLN A 204 -5.78 37.27 -0.36
C GLN A 204 -6.81 37.13 -1.47
N ASP A 205 -7.92 37.88 -1.38
CA ASP A 205 -9.05 37.78 -2.30
C ASP A 205 -9.59 36.33 -2.43
N ASN A 206 -9.71 35.64 -1.29
CA ASN A 206 -10.02 34.23 -1.15
C ASN A 206 -9.00 33.27 -1.78
N GLN A 207 -7.84 33.75 -2.21
CA GLN A 207 -6.80 32.89 -2.77
C GLN A 207 -5.75 32.50 -1.73
N LEU A 208 -5.31 31.23 -1.79
CA LEU A 208 -4.13 30.77 -1.08
C LEU A 208 -2.88 31.34 -1.78
N GLN A 209 -1.94 31.90 -1.01
CA GLN A 209 -0.71 32.51 -1.54
C GLN A 209 0.51 31.98 -0.79
N CYS A 210 1.73 32.26 -1.29
CA CYS A 210 2.97 31.98 -0.54
C CYS A 210 2.91 32.55 0.88
N THR A 211 2.30 33.73 1.04
CA THR A 211 2.16 34.41 2.33
C THR A 211 1.13 33.77 3.26
N SER A 212 0.31 32.83 2.80
CA SER A 212 -0.58 32.03 3.67
C SER A 212 0.23 31.13 4.59
N CYS A 213 1.37 30.62 4.10
CA CYS A 213 2.29 29.77 4.86
C CYS A 213 3.48 30.55 5.42
N HIS A 214 4.05 31.47 4.63
CA HIS A 214 5.28 32.17 4.96
C HIS A 214 5.07 33.62 5.41
N ASP A 215 5.91 34.08 6.33
CA ASP A 215 6.12 35.49 6.62
C ASP A 215 7.62 35.77 6.68
N PRO A 216 8.22 36.48 5.72
CA PRO A 216 9.66 36.74 5.75
C PRO A 216 10.08 37.56 6.97
N HIS A 217 9.15 38.22 7.66
CA HIS A 217 9.44 39.06 8.83
C HIS A 217 9.47 38.30 10.14
N ILE A 218 9.13 37.01 10.18
CA ILE A 218 9.08 36.26 11.44
C ILE A 218 10.26 35.31 11.60
N ARG A 219 10.66 35.12 12.85
CA ARG A 219 11.57 34.07 13.29
C ARG A 219 11.04 33.37 14.54
N ASP A 220 11.68 32.27 14.89
CA ASP A 220 11.45 31.61 16.16
C ASP A 220 12.02 32.42 17.33
N SER A 221 11.48 32.20 18.53
CA SER A 221 12.04 32.74 19.76
C SER A 221 13.46 32.22 20.01
N ASP A 222 13.71 30.96 19.65
CA ASP A 222 15.06 30.38 19.64
C ASP A 222 15.68 30.58 18.25
N ILE A 223 16.70 31.43 18.17
CA ILE A 223 17.39 31.76 16.91
C ILE A 223 18.08 30.56 16.24
N GLY A 224 18.29 29.46 16.97
CA GLY A 224 18.80 28.20 16.42
C GLY A 224 17.75 27.41 15.64
N ASN A 225 16.46 27.65 15.90
CA ASN A 225 15.37 26.92 15.27
C ASN A 225 15.09 27.44 13.86
N ASN A 226 15.14 26.53 12.90
CA ASN A 226 14.79 26.83 11.52
C ASN A 226 13.32 26.57 11.24
N ILE A 227 12.53 27.63 11.34
CA ILE A 227 11.08 27.58 11.11
C ILE A 227 10.69 27.80 9.64
N LYS A 228 11.66 27.99 8.73
CA LYS A 228 11.40 28.24 7.31
C LYS A 228 10.44 29.41 7.06
N PHE A 229 10.46 30.42 7.94
CA PHE A 229 9.55 31.57 7.90
C PHE A 229 8.06 31.18 8.01
N LEU A 230 7.75 29.99 8.52
CA LEU A 230 6.36 29.49 8.59
C LEU A 230 5.58 30.20 9.70
N ARG A 231 4.36 30.65 9.37
CA ARG A 231 3.42 31.28 10.31
C ARG A 231 3.02 30.34 11.46
N LEU A 232 2.92 29.05 11.16
CA LEU A 232 2.51 27.98 12.06
C LEU A 232 3.64 26.97 12.25
N ASN A 233 3.39 25.90 13.03
CA ASN A 233 4.43 24.93 13.36
C ASN A 233 4.93 24.20 12.11
N ARG A 234 6.25 24.08 12.01
CA ARG A 234 6.90 23.30 10.94
C ARG A 234 6.76 21.79 11.16
N PHE A 235 6.71 21.37 12.42
CA PHE A 235 6.62 19.97 12.85
C PHE A 235 5.46 19.83 13.83
N GLN A 236 4.96 18.62 13.99
CA GLN A 236 3.99 18.32 15.03
C GLN A 236 4.64 18.49 16.42
N GLN A 237 4.01 19.28 17.29
CA GLN A 237 4.53 19.62 18.63
C GLN A 237 3.97 18.70 19.73
N GLY A 238 2.74 18.19 19.57
CA GLY A 238 2.08 17.28 20.50
C GLY A 238 1.37 16.13 19.77
N ILE A 239 0.89 15.11 20.50
CA ILE A 239 0.15 13.99 19.87
C ILE A 239 -1.04 14.55 19.09
N PRO A 240 -1.17 14.29 17.78
CA PRO A 240 -2.25 14.83 16.98
C PRO A 240 -3.57 14.28 17.51
N ALA A 241 -4.46 15.17 17.94
CA ALA A 241 -5.75 14.80 18.49
C ALA A 241 -6.83 14.63 17.42
N GLY A 242 -6.55 15.05 16.18
CA GLY A 242 -7.51 15.15 15.07
C GLY A 242 -8.65 16.15 15.31
N GLY A 243 -9.52 16.33 14.33
CA GLY A 243 -10.70 17.20 14.43
C GLY A 243 -10.33 18.68 14.37
N ASN A 244 -10.55 19.44 15.44
CA ASN A 244 -10.29 20.89 15.42
C ASN A 244 -8.78 21.19 15.39
N PHE A 245 -8.37 22.13 14.52
CA PHE A 245 -6.97 22.55 14.43
C PHE A 245 -6.46 23.21 15.72
N SER A 246 -5.27 22.82 16.16
CA SER A 246 -4.54 23.42 17.28
C SER A 246 -3.26 24.08 16.82
N ALA A 247 -3.22 25.41 16.79
CA ALA A 247 -2.01 26.17 16.44
C ALA A 247 -0.81 25.90 17.38
N ALA A 248 -1.07 25.42 18.60
CA ALA A 248 -0.01 25.07 19.56
C ALA A 248 0.60 23.68 19.29
N ASN A 249 -0.18 22.75 18.74
CA ASN A 249 0.23 21.36 18.61
C ASN A 249 0.48 20.95 17.16
N ASP A 250 -0.37 21.38 16.24
CA ASP A 250 -0.46 20.81 14.91
C ASP A 250 0.53 21.46 13.95
N ILE A 251 1.05 20.63 13.05
CA ILE A 251 1.81 21.07 11.89
C ILE A 251 0.94 21.96 10.98
N VAL A 252 1.56 22.95 10.31
CA VAL A 252 0.91 23.92 9.42
C VAL A 252 -0.04 23.28 8.39
N CYS A 253 0.29 22.09 7.88
CA CYS A 253 -0.51 21.37 6.89
C CYS A 253 -1.94 21.10 7.40
N LEU A 254 -2.08 20.73 8.68
CA LEU A 254 -3.37 20.42 9.30
C LEU A 254 -4.24 21.65 9.55
N ALA A 255 -3.70 22.86 9.37
CA ALA A 255 -4.47 24.09 9.40
C ALA A 255 -5.41 24.21 8.20
N CYS A 256 -5.15 23.48 7.11
CA CYS A 256 -6.00 23.45 5.91
C CYS A 256 -6.49 22.03 5.58
N HIS A 257 -5.68 21.00 5.80
CA HIS A 257 -6.07 19.61 5.52
C HIS A 257 -6.52 18.91 6.81
N ASP A 258 -7.82 18.69 6.96
CA ASP A 258 -8.42 18.01 8.12
C ASP A 258 -8.18 16.48 8.10
N LYS A 259 -7.87 15.92 6.92
CA LYS A 259 -7.57 14.49 6.73
C LYS A 259 -8.63 13.58 7.37
N LEU A 260 -9.89 13.90 7.07
CA LEU A 260 -11.10 13.23 7.56
C LEU A 260 -11.21 13.20 9.10
N GLY A 261 -10.87 14.33 9.73
CA GLY A 261 -10.95 14.55 11.17
C GLY A 261 -9.94 13.73 11.96
N GLN A 262 -10.23 12.44 12.16
CA GLN A 262 -9.49 11.55 13.06
C GLN A 262 -8.71 10.44 12.34
N ALA A 263 -8.83 10.34 11.02
CA ALA A 263 -8.19 9.25 10.28
C ALA A 263 -6.66 9.35 10.33
N TRP A 264 -6.10 10.55 10.11
CA TRP A 264 -4.66 10.79 10.23
C TRP A 264 -4.14 10.61 11.66
N SER A 265 -4.81 11.22 12.66
CA SER A 265 -4.37 11.15 14.06
C SER A 265 -4.36 9.73 14.62
N GLY A 266 -5.24 8.85 14.11
CA GLY A 266 -5.28 7.43 14.47
C GLY A 266 -4.28 6.55 13.71
N SER A 267 -3.53 7.09 12.74
CA SER A 267 -2.61 6.30 11.91
C SER A 267 -1.31 5.94 12.63
N ALA A 268 -0.68 4.85 12.21
CA ALA A 268 0.62 4.39 12.68
C ALA A 268 1.72 5.47 12.51
N HIS A 269 1.63 6.29 11.46
CA HIS A 269 2.60 7.35 11.17
C HIS A 269 2.42 8.61 12.04
N ALA A 270 1.26 8.75 12.68
CA ALA A 270 0.95 9.85 13.60
C ALA A 270 1.12 9.44 15.08
N ASP A 271 1.19 8.14 15.36
CA ASP A 271 1.27 7.58 16.71
C ASP A 271 2.71 7.60 17.27
N PRO A 272 2.96 8.29 18.40
CA PRO A 272 4.27 8.33 19.04
C PRO A 272 4.76 7.01 19.62
N LEU A 273 3.90 6.00 19.79
CA LEU A 273 4.30 4.67 20.22
C LEU A 273 4.71 3.78 19.05
N THR A 274 4.23 4.09 17.84
CA THR A 274 4.48 3.30 16.64
C THR A 274 5.58 3.91 15.78
N ALA A 275 5.53 5.20 15.46
CA ALA A 275 6.49 5.89 14.60
C ALA A 275 7.52 6.69 15.43
N ASN A 276 8.16 6.00 16.37
CA ASN A 276 9.07 6.61 17.35
C ASN A 276 10.54 6.66 16.91
N GLU A 277 10.86 6.08 15.74
CA GLU A 277 12.17 6.07 15.14
C GLU A 277 12.65 7.50 14.90
N THR A 278 13.95 7.74 15.07
CA THR A 278 14.54 9.07 14.94
C THR A 278 15.45 9.15 13.73
N TYR A 279 15.49 10.32 13.10
CA TYR A 279 16.38 10.56 11.97
C TYR A 279 17.86 10.50 12.37
N THR A 280 18.70 9.97 11.48
CA THR A 280 20.17 10.09 11.62
C THR A 280 20.58 11.56 11.52
N THR A 281 21.74 11.92 12.10
CA THR A 281 22.27 13.28 12.00
C THR A 281 22.44 13.74 10.56
N ALA A 282 22.93 12.86 9.67
CA ALA A 282 23.13 13.19 8.26
C ALA A 282 21.79 13.48 7.56
N ALA A 283 20.80 12.61 7.74
CA ALA A 283 19.48 12.79 7.13
C ALA A 283 18.73 14.00 7.69
N ALA A 284 18.83 14.25 9.00
CA ALA A 284 18.26 15.42 9.65
C ALA A 284 18.90 16.70 9.12
N ASN A 285 20.23 16.76 9.00
CA ASN A 285 20.94 17.92 8.46
C ASN A 285 20.54 18.22 7.01
N GLN A 286 20.47 17.19 6.16
CA GLN A 286 20.05 17.34 4.76
C GLN A 286 18.63 17.92 4.64
N ARG A 287 17.70 17.45 5.50
CA ARG A 287 16.30 17.92 5.54
C ARG A 287 16.11 19.22 6.34
N GLU A 288 17.19 19.75 6.92
CA GLU A 288 17.15 20.83 7.90
C GLU A 288 16.12 20.56 9.02
N PHE A 289 16.02 19.29 9.45
CA PHE A 289 15.20 18.86 10.58
C PHE A 289 15.97 19.04 11.90
N ALA A 290 15.24 19.07 13.01
CA ALA A 290 15.87 19.02 14.32
C ALA A 290 16.60 17.67 14.50
N LEU A 291 17.72 17.68 15.22
CA LEU A 291 18.42 16.45 15.57
C LEU A 291 17.51 15.57 16.43
N ASN A 292 17.56 14.25 16.21
CA ASN A 292 16.73 13.26 16.88
C ASN A 292 15.21 13.52 16.74
N LEU A 293 14.77 14.25 15.70
CA LEU A 293 13.34 14.39 15.43
C LEU A 293 12.75 12.99 15.17
N PRO A 294 11.70 12.58 15.90
CA PRO A 294 11.04 11.31 15.62
C PRO A 294 10.12 11.41 14.40
N VAL A 295 9.89 10.28 13.73
CA VAL A 295 9.05 10.18 12.52
C VAL A 295 7.66 10.78 12.76
N TRP A 296 6.98 10.42 13.86
CA TRP A 296 5.64 10.97 14.14
C TRP A 296 5.61 12.51 14.25
N LYS A 297 6.72 13.15 14.70
CA LYS A 297 6.80 14.62 14.76
C LYS A 297 7.10 15.26 13.42
N ALA A 298 7.90 14.60 12.57
CA ALA A 298 8.08 15.02 11.18
C ALA A 298 6.75 14.95 10.40
N SER A 299 5.84 14.06 10.81
CA SER A 299 4.43 14.05 10.37
C SER A 299 4.31 14.02 8.84
N CYS A 300 3.56 14.93 8.24
CA CYS A 300 3.37 15.03 6.79
C CYS A 300 4.71 15.12 6.02
N LEU A 301 5.75 15.72 6.61
CA LEU A 301 7.04 15.96 5.96
C LEU A 301 7.91 14.70 5.80
N ASN A 302 7.50 13.57 6.37
CA ASN A 302 8.14 12.27 6.10
C ASN A 302 7.97 11.89 4.64
N CYS A 303 6.73 11.99 4.14
CA CYS A 303 6.38 11.57 2.79
C CYS A 303 6.25 12.76 1.84
N HIS A 304 5.81 13.92 2.32
CA HIS A 304 5.59 15.09 1.48
C HIS A 304 6.74 16.10 1.56
N ASP A 305 6.98 16.78 0.42
CA ASP A 305 7.73 18.01 0.37
C ASP A 305 6.95 19.03 -0.46
N THR A 306 6.64 20.18 0.15
CA THR A 306 5.92 21.28 -0.49
C THR A 306 6.68 21.91 -1.65
N HIS A 307 7.99 21.65 -1.74
CA HIS A 307 8.88 22.09 -2.82
C HIS A 307 9.79 20.91 -3.19
N THR A 308 9.21 19.86 -3.77
CA THR A 308 9.88 18.57 -3.92
C THR A 308 10.92 18.53 -5.05
N VAL A 309 11.57 17.39 -5.25
CA VAL A 309 12.48 17.14 -6.36
C VAL A 309 11.76 17.26 -7.70
N GLN A 310 12.41 17.86 -8.70
CA GLN A 310 11.85 17.89 -10.04
C GLN A 310 11.77 16.47 -10.62
N GLY A 311 10.69 16.17 -11.36
CA GLY A 311 10.40 14.82 -11.86
C GLY A 311 9.50 13.98 -10.94
N SER A 312 9.25 14.41 -9.70
CA SER A 312 8.22 13.80 -8.85
C SER A 312 6.82 14.15 -9.37
N ARG A 313 5.95 13.15 -9.61
CA ARG A 313 4.58 13.38 -10.11
C ARG A 313 3.59 13.85 -9.07
N ARG A 314 3.84 13.49 -7.81
CA ARG A 314 3.12 13.97 -6.64
C ARG A 314 4.07 14.81 -5.81
N LEU A 315 3.56 15.59 -4.86
CA LEU A 315 4.39 16.36 -3.92
C LEU A 315 5.00 15.45 -2.84
N LEU A 316 5.67 14.38 -3.28
CA LEU A 316 6.31 13.38 -2.45
C LEU A 316 7.81 13.65 -2.37
N ARG A 317 8.36 13.57 -1.17
CA ARG A 317 9.78 13.71 -0.88
C ARG A 317 10.54 12.55 -1.52
N GLU A 318 11.53 12.87 -2.34
CA GLU A 318 12.41 11.86 -2.97
C GLU A 318 11.66 10.82 -3.85
N GLY A 319 10.45 11.17 -4.33
CA GLY A 319 9.56 10.32 -5.15
C GLY A 319 10.00 10.18 -6.61
N THR A 320 11.27 9.86 -6.84
CA THR A 320 11.89 9.69 -8.16
C THR A 320 12.86 8.52 -8.18
N ASP A 321 13.05 7.89 -9.34
CA ASP A 321 14.02 6.80 -9.58
C ASP A 321 15.50 7.23 -9.60
N SER A 322 15.79 8.52 -9.43
CA SER A 322 17.15 9.06 -9.41
C SER A 322 18.02 8.40 -8.33
N LEU A 323 19.22 7.98 -8.75
CA LEU A 323 20.23 7.34 -7.89
C LEU A 323 21.15 8.36 -7.18
N SER A 324 20.96 9.66 -7.39
CA SER A 324 21.80 10.68 -6.77
C SER A 324 21.43 10.91 -5.30
N THR A 325 22.40 11.43 -4.53
CA THR A 325 22.17 11.84 -3.13
C THR A 325 22.63 13.29 -2.94
N PRO A 326 21.72 14.25 -2.67
CA PRO A 326 20.26 14.10 -2.66
C PRO A 326 19.71 13.74 -4.05
N LYS A 327 18.50 13.18 -4.10
CA LYS A 327 17.84 12.87 -5.38
C LYS A 327 17.63 14.14 -6.20
N THR A 328 17.88 14.03 -7.50
CA THR A 328 17.80 15.11 -8.47
C THR A 328 17.24 14.60 -9.78
N GLY A 329 16.14 15.20 -10.26
CA GLY A 329 15.48 14.72 -11.48
C GLY A 329 15.01 13.26 -11.35
N GLY A 330 15.00 12.56 -12.48
CA GLY A 330 14.53 11.17 -12.58
C GLY A 330 13.08 11.07 -13.05
N ASN A 331 12.62 9.86 -13.32
CA ASN A 331 11.21 9.57 -13.49
C ASN A 331 10.56 9.41 -12.13
N ALA A 332 9.26 9.65 -12.05
CA ALA A 332 8.52 9.49 -10.81
C ALA A 332 8.47 8.02 -10.37
N ALA A 333 8.65 7.83 -9.07
CA ALA A 333 8.63 6.53 -8.41
C ALA A 333 8.20 6.76 -6.95
N LEU A 334 6.90 6.61 -6.66
CA LEU A 334 6.34 7.04 -5.37
C LEU A 334 6.85 6.20 -4.21
N GLU A 335 7.19 4.93 -4.45
CA GLU A 335 7.68 3.98 -3.46
C GLU A 335 9.02 4.36 -2.91
N GLU A 336 9.79 5.14 -3.65
CA GLU A 336 11.04 5.67 -3.15
C GLU A 336 10.82 6.55 -1.90
N ALA A 337 9.66 7.18 -1.76
CA ALA A 337 9.26 7.86 -0.53
C ALA A 337 8.96 6.89 0.62
N CYS A 338 8.41 5.70 0.34
CA CYS A 338 8.19 4.65 1.35
C CYS A 338 9.52 4.01 1.78
N TYR A 339 10.39 3.75 0.80
CA TYR A 339 11.68 3.09 0.98
C TYR A 339 12.70 3.91 1.76
N THR A 340 12.47 5.21 1.98
CA THR A 340 13.30 6.00 2.90
C THR A 340 13.31 5.39 4.30
N CYS A 341 12.20 4.77 4.72
CA CYS A 341 12.04 4.20 6.06
C CYS A 341 11.81 2.68 6.03
N HIS A 342 11.04 2.18 5.07
CA HIS A 342 10.71 0.76 4.93
C HIS A 342 11.76 -0.03 4.13
N SER A 343 13.02 0.07 4.54
CA SER A 343 14.14 -0.59 3.87
C SER A 343 15.28 -0.97 4.83
N ALA A 344 16.07 -1.98 4.44
CA ALA A 344 17.32 -2.32 5.13
C ALA A 344 18.52 -1.42 4.75
N THR A 345 18.41 -0.55 3.74
CA THR A 345 19.57 0.19 3.18
C THR A 345 20.20 1.24 4.11
N GLY A 346 19.59 1.51 5.27
CA GLY A 346 20.11 2.41 6.29
C GLY A 346 20.18 3.88 5.87
N GLY A 347 20.66 4.74 6.77
CA GLY A 347 21.05 6.13 6.46
C GLY A 347 20.00 7.21 6.75
N VAL A 348 18.70 6.88 6.75
CA VAL A 348 17.63 7.86 7.06
C VAL A 348 17.27 7.84 8.54
N LEU A 349 16.99 6.66 9.08
CA LEU A 349 16.60 6.46 10.48
C LEU A 349 17.71 5.76 11.27
N ASN A 350 17.81 6.09 12.56
CA ASN A 350 18.73 5.44 13.48
C ASN A 350 18.32 3.98 13.69
N GLY A 351 19.26 3.05 13.54
CA GLY A 351 19.02 1.61 13.70
C GLY A 351 18.37 0.94 12.50
N GLN A 352 18.07 1.67 11.41
CA GLN A 352 17.42 1.14 10.20
C GLN A 352 18.14 -0.09 9.64
N GLY A 353 17.38 -1.16 9.38
CA GLY A 353 17.88 -2.46 8.95
C GLY A 353 18.54 -3.32 10.04
N GLY A 354 18.61 -2.83 11.28
CA GLY A 354 19.13 -3.59 12.43
C GLY A 354 18.07 -4.49 13.07
N GLY A 355 18.49 -5.51 13.82
CA GLY A 355 17.56 -6.50 14.43
C GLY A 355 16.64 -5.97 15.55
N LEU A 356 16.81 -4.72 15.98
CA LEU A 356 15.90 -4.03 16.93
C LEU A 356 15.02 -2.98 16.23
N PHE A 357 15.12 -2.87 14.90
CA PHE A 357 14.34 -1.92 14.12
C PHE A 357 12.96 -2.52 13.84
N GLU A 358 11.91 -1.84 14.30
CA GLU A 358 10.55 -2.38 14.23
C GLU A 358 9.85 -2.11 12.89
N VAL A 359 10.36 -1.15 12.11
CA VAL A 359 9.77 -0.79 10.81
C VAL A 359 10.03 -1.90 9.80
N PRO A 360 8.99 -2.47 9.17
CA PRO A 360 9.16 -3.54 8.20
C PRO A 360 9.99 -3.11 6.99
N ASP A 361 10.94 -3.95 6.59
CA ASP A 361 11.65 -3.83 5.31
C ASP A 361 10.81 -4.46 4.20
N ILE A 362 10.19 -3.62 3.38
CA ILE A 362 9.43 -4.04 2.20
C ILE A 362 10.25 -3.88 0.92
N LYS A 363 11.25 -2.98 0.91
CA LYS A 363 12.09 -2.71 -0.26
C LYS A 363 12.83 -3.96 -0.70
N THR A 364 13.37 -4.72 0.25
CA THR A 364 14.16 -5.91 -0.07
C THR A 364 13.34 -6.94 -0.84
N ASP A 365 12.06 -7.15 -0.48
CA ASP A 365 11.19 -8.10 -1.20
C ASP A 365 10.99 -7.68 -2.66
N PHE A 366 10.77 -6.38 -2.94
CA PHE A 366 10.60 -5.86 -4.30
C PHE A 366 11.89 -5.82 -5.12
N THR A 367 13.05 -5.64 -4.49
CA THR A 367 14.31 -5.39 -5.21
C THR A 367 15.23 -6.61 -5.31
N THR A 368 15.03 -7.60 -4.45
CA THR A 368 15.91 -8.80 -4.38
C THR A 368 15.16 -10.11 -4.65
N GLY A 369 13.83 -10.08 -4.67
CA GLY A 369 13.02 -11.23 -5.04
C GLY A 369 13.29 -11.69 -6.48
N LEU A 370 13.22 -13.00 -6.73
CA LEU A 370 13.20 -13.55 -8.08
C LEU A 370 11.97 -13.07 -8.84
N THR A 371 10.82 -13.04 -8.15
CA THR A 371 9.57 -12.50 -8.68
C THR A 371 8.96 -11.49 -7.72
N HIS A 372 8.39 -10.43 -8.28
CA HIS A 372 7.68 -9.37 -7.57
C HIS A 372 6.60 -8.78 -8.47
N MET A 373 5.71 -7.98 -7.88
CA MET A 373 4.75 -7.22 -8.67
C MET A 373 5.46 -6.08 -9.44
N PRO A 374 4.93 -5.64 -10.60
CA PRO A 374 5.58 -4.62 -11.42
C PRO A 374 5.45 -3.24 -10.81
N ILE A 375 6.43 -2.85 -9.99
CA ILE A 375 6.41 -1.63 -9.18
C ILE A 375 7.31 -0.54 -9.76
N THR A 376 8.43 -0.89 -10.40
CA THR A 376 9.33 0.12 -10.96
C THR A 376 8.88 0.52 -12.36
N THR A 377 9.25 1.72 -12.81
CA THR A 377 9.01 2.15 -14.20
C THR A 377 9.58 1.16 -15.24
N VAL A 378 10.65 0.44 -14.90
CA VAL A 378 11.22 -0.61 -15.76
C VAL A 378 10.35 -1.86 -15.82
N ASP A 379 9.60 -2.16 -14.76
CA ASP A 379 8.73 -3.33 -14.71
C ASP A 379 7.41 -3.11 -15.43
N GLN A 380 6.92 -1.88 -15.40
CA GLN A 380 5.61 -1.50 -15.90
C GLN A 380 5.59 -1.47 -17.44
N SER A 381 4.47 -1.87 -18.04
CA SER A 381 4.27 -1.81 -19.49
C SER A 381 4.12 -0.36 -20.01
N GLY A 382 3.72 0.55 -19.13
CA GLY A 382 3.63 1.98 -19.39
C GLY A 382 4.98 2.67 -19.16
N ILE A 383 5.30 3.66 -20.01
CA ILE A 383 6.47 4.53 -19.83
C ILE A 383 6.24 5.65 -18.81
N ASP A 384 5.03 5.71 -18.25
CA ASP A 384 4.56 6.72 -17.32
C ASP A 384 4.02 6.04 -16.06
N GLU A 385 4.40 6.52 -14.86
CA GLU A 385 3.78 6.10 -13.59
C GLU A 385 2.27 6.18 -13.73
N THR A 386 1.67 5.03 -13.54
CA THR A 386 0.29 4.79 -13.94
C THR A 386 -0.70 5.19 -12.85
N HIS A 387 -0.21 5.30 -11.62
CA HIS A 387 -1.00 5.45 -10.43
C HIS A 387 -1.63 6.83 -10.30
N ASP A 388 -2.94 6.87 -10.50
CA ASP A 388 -3.68 8.11 -10.68
C ASP A 388 -4.78 8.25 -9.62
N VAL A 389 -4.35 8.40 -8.37
CA VAL A 389 -5.27 8.64 -7.25
C VAL A 389 -6.04 9.93 -7.45
N VAL A 390 -7.33 9.90 -7.10
CA VAL A 390 -8.26 11.03 -7.30
C VAL A 390 -8.89 11.55 -6.02
N ASP A 391 -8.80 10.83 -4.90
CA ASP A 391 -9.48 11.18 -3.66
C ASP A 391 -8.74 10.70 -2.39
N ALA A 392 -9.31 11.01 -1.22
CA ALA A 392 -8.79 10.63 0.09
C ALA A 392 -8.67 9.11 0.31
N ASP A 393 -9.47 8.33 -0.43
CA ASP A 393 -9.47 6.87 -0.38
C ASP A 393 -8.37 6.26 -1.27
N LEU A 394 -7.65 7.12 -2.01
CA LEU A 394 -6.65 6.74 -3.00
C LEU A 394 -7.25 5.84 -4.09
N VAL A 395 -8.52 6.10 -4.43
CA VAL A 395 -9.19 5.39 -5.52
C VAL A 395 -8.61 5.85 -6.85
N GLU A 396 -8.56 4.92 -7.79
CA GLU A 396 -8.17 5.19 -9.16
C GLU A 396 -9.32 4.94 -10.12
N ASN A 397 -9.28 5.60 -11.27
CA ASN A 397 -10.31 5.44 -12.27
C ASN A 397 -10.30 4.01 -12.86
N LYS A 398 -11.46 3.35 -12.87
CA LYS A 398 -11.65 2.00 -13.43
C LYS A 398 -11.10 1.84 -14.85
N THR A 399 -11.11 2.88 -15.67
CA THR A 399 -10.60 2.83 -17.05
C THR A 399 -9.09 2.57 -17.12
N LYS A 400 -8.36 2.87 -16.03
CA LYS A 400 -6.92 2.60 -15.89
C LYS A 400 -6.62 1.13 -15.54
N PHE A 401 -7.61 0.37 -15.07
CA PHE A 401 -7.45 -1.06 -14.86
C PHE A 401 -7.64 -1.78 -16.20
N ASN A 402 -6.52 -2.05 -16.88
CA ASN A 402 -6.46 -2.77 -18.16
C ASN A 402 -5.06 -3.35 -18.41
N LEU A 403 -4.91 -4.19 -19.44
CA LEU A 403 -3.67 -4.91 -19.76
C LEU A 403 -2.51 -4.01 -20.22
N SER A 404 -2.76 -2.81 -20.72
CA SER A 404 -1.71 -1.87 -21.14
C SER A 404 -1.08 -1.12 -19.96
N ASN A 405 -1.68 -1.25 -18.79
CA ASN A 405 -1.47 -0.39 -17.64
C ASN A 405 -1.16 -1.22 -16.38
N ARG A 406 -0.48 -2.35 -16.59
CA ARG A 406 -0.19 -3.33 -15.52
C ARG A 406 0.97 -2.83 -14.67
N HIS A 407 0.63 -2.52 -13.44
CA HIS A 407 1.54 -2.05 -12.41
C HIS A 407 0.95 -2.40 -11.03
N VAL A 408 1.73 -2.17 -9.98
CA VAL A 408 1.23 -1.96 -8.62
C VAL A 408 2.05 -0.83 -8.02
N GLU A 409 1.48 -0.09 -7.10
CA GLU A 409 2.19 0.82 -6.22
C GLU A 409 1.90 0.53 -4.74
N CYS A 410 2.68 1.09 -3.82
CA CYS A 410 2.42 0.92 -2.37
C CYS A 410 0.99 1.35 -1.99
N THR A 411 0.50 2.42 -2.63
CA THR A 411 -0.83 3.00 -2.38
C THR A 411 -1.99 2.20 -2.97
N ASP A 412 -1.72 1.21 -3.82
CA ASP A 412 -2.74 0.27 -4.27
C ASP A 412 -3.26 -0.64 -3.17
N CYS A 413 -2.42 -0.91 -2.18
CA CYS A 413 -2.71 -1.83 -1.09
C CYS A 413 -2.83 -1.12 0.26
N HIS A 414 -2.15 0.02 0.43
CA HIS A 414 -2.05 0.73 1.70
C HIS A 414 -2.49 2.19 1.60
N ASN A 415 -3.29 2.66 2.56
CA ASN A 415 -3.54 4.08 2.71
C ASN A 415 -2.64 4.65 3.83
N PRO A 416 -1.49 5.29 3.53
CA PRO A 416 -0.52 5.72 4.55
C PRO A 416 -1.08 6.76 5.52
N HIS A 417 -2.20 7.42 5.19
CA HIS A 417 -2.90 8.32 6.10
C HIS A 417 -3.77 7.61 7.13
N ARG A 418 -3.99 6.30 7.00
CA ARG A 418 -5.01 5.55 7.76
C ARG A 418 -4.52 4.21 8.30
N VAL A 419 -3.42 3.65 7.78
CA VAL A 419 -2.85 2.39 8.28
C VAL A 419 -2.59 2.45 9.79
N THR A 420 -2.81 1.35 10.51
CA THR A 420 -2.57 1.26 11.95
C THR A 420 -1.72 0.03 12.32
N LYS A 421 -0.98 0.11 13.43
CA LYS A 421 -0.33 -1.05 14.05
C LYS A 421 -1.35 -1.80 14.92
N ASN A 422 -2.31 -2.47 14.27
CA ASN A 422 -3.30 -3.32 14.91
C ASN A 422 -3.55 -4.61 14.11
N ARG A 423 -3.83 -5.72 14.79
CA ARG A 423 -4.16 -6.99 14.13
C ARG A 423 -5.43 -6.93 13.28
N LEU A 424 -6.34 -5.99 13.56
CA LEU A 424 -7.58 -5.77 12.79
C LEU A 424 -7.71 -4.32 12.33
N PHE A 425 -8.27 -4.11 11.14
CA PHE A 425 -8.46 -2.77 10.54
C PHE A 425 -9.30 -1.83 11.41
N ASN A 426 -10.17 -2.35 12.27
CA ASN A 426 -11.09 -1.57 13.09
C ASN A 426 -10.56 -1.30 14.51
N ASN A 427 -9.27 -1.55 14.77
CA ASN A 427 -8.61 -1.31 16.06
C ASN A 427 -9.23 -2.06 17.27
N THR A 428 -9.94 -3.16 17.06
CA THR A 428 -10.56 -3.95 18.15
C THR A 428 -9.68 -5.09 18.67
N SER A 429 -8.44 -5.21 18.20
CA SER A 429 -7.52 -6.29 18.56
C SER A 429 -6.17 -5.77 19.09
N SER A 430 -5.19 -6.66 19.24
CA SER A 430 -3.85 -6.35 19.75
C SER A 430 -3.12 -5.34 18.85
N THR A 431 -2.34 -4.46 19.48
CA THR A 431 -1.44 -3.49 18.81
C THR A 431 -0.01 -4.02 18.65
N ALA A 432 0.21 -5.31 18.92
CA ALA A 432 1.54 -5.90 18.87
C ALA A 432 2.14 -5.91 17.44
N ALA A 433 1.29 -6.01 16.40
CA ALA A 433 1.68 -5.84 15.00
C ALA A 433 0.52 -5.27 14.17
N GLY A 434 0.83 -4.74 12.98
CA GLY A 434 -0.17 -4.27 12.00
C GLY A 434 -0.76 -5.35 11.09
N THR A 435 -0.19 -6.56 11.09
CA THR A 435 -0.62 -7.70 10.28
C THR A 435 -1.60 -8.57 11.07
N HIS A 436 -2.41 -9.39 10.40
CA HIS A 436 -3.39 -10.25 11.09
C HIS A 436 -2.73 -11.24 12.07
N SER A 437 -3.50 -11.76 13.03
CA SER A 437 -3.01 -12.80 13.95
C SER A 437 -2.94 -14.15 13.25
N HIS A 438 -1.82 -14.87 13.41
CA HIS A 438 -1.57 -16.15 12.75
C HIS A 438 -1.60 -17.31 13.77
N VAL A 439 -2.76 -17.50 14.39
CA VAL A 439 -3.05 -18.51 15.42
C VAL A 439 -4.39 -19.21 15.13
N SER A 440 -4.70 -20.30 15.83
CA SER A 440 -5.97 -21.03 15.70
C SER A 440 -7.20 -20.10 15.76
N GLY A 441 -8.19 -20.34 14.89
CA GLY A 441 -9.28 -19.40 14.67
C GLY A 441 -8.95 -18.36 13.60
N HIS A 442 -8.12 -18.75 12.63
CA HIS A 442 -7.72 -17.94 11.49
C HIS A 442 -8.94 -17.42 10.72
N THR A 443 -8.80 -16.24 10.12
CA THR A 443 -9.91 -15.61 9.37
C THR A 443 -9.38 -15.03 8.06
N ASN A 444 -10.13 -14.15 7.42
CA ASN A 444 -9.64 -13.30 6.33
C ASN A 444 -10.01 -11.84 6.60
N ILE A 445 -10.20 -11.45 7.86
CA ILE A 445 -10.58 -10.08 8.23
C ILE A 445 -9.37 -9.17 8.01
N ALA A 446 -9.55 -8.05 7.30
CA ALA A 446 -8.48 -7.11 7.00
C ALA A 446 -7.74 -6.65 8.28
N SER A 447 -6.42 -6.54 8.20
CA SER A 447 -5.58 -6.07 9.31
C SER A 447 -5.43 -4.54 9.31
N GLY A 448 -4.79 -4.00 10.35
CA GLY A 448 -4.54 -2.56 10.51
C GLY A 448 -3.77 -1.93 9.35
N VAL A 449 -2.83 -2.68 8.75
CA VAL A 449 -2.06 -2.20 7.57
C VAL A 449 -2.92 -2.03 6.31
N LEU A 450 -4.12 -2.61 6.26
CA LEU A 450 -5.05 -2.51 5.13
C LEU A 450 -6.20 -1.51 5.42
N ARG A 451 -6.19 -0.85 6.58
CA ARG A 451 -7.23 0.10 6.97
C ARG A 451 -7.27 1.28 5.99
N GLY A 452 -8.48 1.60 5.52
CA GLY A 452 -8.71 2.76 4.67
C GLY A 452 -8.24 2.61 3.22
N SER A 453 -7.69 1.45 2.85
CA SER A 453 -7.47 1.05 1.46
C SER A 453 -8.80 0.76 0.77
N TRP A 454 -8.76 0.62 -0.56
CA TRP A 454 -9.93 0.28 -1.36
C TRP A 454 -9.73 -1.02 -2.16
N GLY A 455 -10.82 -1.58 -2.65
CA GLY A 455 -10.85 -2.88 -3.30
C GLY A 455 -12.26 -3.25 -3.76
N VAL A 456 -12.51 -4.52 -4.03
CA VAL A 456 -13.76 -4.98 -4.65
C VAL A 456 -14.30 -6.26 -4.04
N GLU A 457 -15.62 -6.32 -3.90
CA GLU A 457 -16.36 -7.54 -3.54
C GLU A 457 -17.09 -8.07 -4.78
N PRO A 458 -16.77 -9.28 -5.28
CA PRO A 458 -17.45 -9.86 -6.44
C PRO A 458 -18.91 -10.24 -6.12
N VAL A 459 -19.81 -9.96 -7.05
CA VAL A 459 -21.21 -10.40 -7.01
C VAL A 459 -21.43 -11.45 -8.09
N TYR A 460 -21.80 -12.67 -7.68
CA TYR A 460 -21.94 -13.80 -8.59
C TYR A 460 -23.40 -13.98 -9.04
N GLY A 461 -23.61 -14.16 -10.34
CA GLY A 461 -24.93 -14.49 -10.90
C GLY A 461 -25.21 -15.99 -11.04
N SER A 462 -24.19 -16.83 -10.88
CA SER A 462 -24.27 -18.28 -11.09
C SER A 462 -23.27 -19.01 -10.23
N ASN A 463 -23.67 -20.17 -9.73
CA ASN A 463 -22.84 -21.04 -8.90
C ASN A 463 -21.91 -21.95 -9.71
N ARG A 464 -21.82 -21.80 -11.04
CA ARG A 464 -21.10 -22.71 -11.97
C ARG A 464 -19.60 -22.41 -12.09
N PHE A 465 -18.75 -23.43 -12.00
CA PHE A 465 -17.31 -23.35 -12.28
C PHE A 465 -17.10 -23.41 -13.79
N ASP A 466 -17.06 -22.24 -14.40
CA ASP A 466 -16.88 -22.06 -15.83
C ASP A 466 -15.98 -20.84 -16.01
N PRO A 467 -14.85 -20.94 -16.73
CA PRO A 467 -13.93 -19.83 -16.94
C PRO A 467 -14.58 -18.63 -17.67
N THR A 468 -15.76 -18.83 -18.28
CA THR A 468 -16.55 -17.76 -18.92
C THR A 468 -17.65 -17.18 -18.01
N ASN A 469 -17.87 -17.77 -16.84
CA ASN A 469 -18.89 -17.34 -15.89
C ASN A 469 -18.31 -16.34 -14.88
N PHE A 470 -18.07 -15.13 -15.35
CA PHE A 470 -17.57 -14.00 -14.57
C PHE A 470 -18.58 -13.55 -13.50
N PRO A 471 -18.14 -12.91 -12.41
CA PRO A 471 -19.02 -12.10 -11.56
C PRO A 471 -19.85 -11.13 -12.41
N VAL A 472 -21.13 -10.98 -12.07
CA VAL A 472 -22.05 -10.09 -12.81
C VAL A 472 -21.80 -8.62 -12.52
N SER A 473 -21.18 -8.33 -11.38
CA SER A 473 -20.74 -7.00 -10.98
C SER A 473 -19.75 -7.09 -9.82
N TYR A 474 -19.18 -5.95 -9.45
CA TYR A 474 -18.32 -5.81 -8.28
C TYR A 474 -18.81 -4.62 -7.44
N ILE A 475 -18.87 -4.81 -6.13
CA ILE A 475 -19.13 -3.73 -5.17
C ILE A 475 -17.77 -3.14 -4.80
N VAL A 476 -17.53 -1.88 -5.17
CA VAL A 476 -16.33 -1.15 -4.74
C VAL A 476 -16.40 -0.90 -3.23
N LYS A 477 -15.33 -1.28 -2.54
CA LYS A 477 -15.13 -1.09 -1.11
C LYS A 477 -14.10 0.01 -0.89
N ARG A 478 -14.43 1.07 -0.14
CA ARG A 478 -13.57 2.23 0.14
C ARG A 478 -14.02 3.00 1.39
N GLY A 479 -13.24 3.99 1.79
CA GLY A 479 -13.48 4.76 3.02
C GLY A 479 -12.85 4.13 4.26
N ASP A 480 -13.00 4.82 5.39
CA ASP A 480 -12.60 4.35 6.71
C ASP A 480 -13.81 4.20 7.61
N GLY A 481 -14.05 2.99 8.11
CA GLY A 481 -15.13 2.72 9.06
C GLY A 481 -14.86 3.25 10.47
N GLY A 482 -13.60 3.61 10.77
CA GLY A 482 -13.19 4.06 12.09
C GLY A 482 -12.93 2.93 13.09
N ASP A 483 -12.68 3.31 14.34
CA ASP A 483 -12.50 2.37 15.44
C ASP A 483 -13.83 1.67 15.79
N GLY A 484 -13.79 0.36 15.99
CA GLY A 484 -14.99 -0.44 16.26
C GLY A 484 -15.88 -0.69 15.03
N ALA A 485 -15.43 -0.31 13.83
CA ALA A 485 -16.15 -0.54 12.58
C ALA A 485 -16.60 -2.00 12.39
N SER A 486 -17.74 -2.15 11.72
CA SER A 486 -18.31 -3.45 11.37
C SER A 486 -17.41 -4.25 10.43
N THR A 487 -17.24 -5.53 10.73
CA THR A 487 -16.52 -6.52 9.89
C THR A 487 -17.44 -7.25 8.90
N GLN A 488 -18.71 -6.84 8.80
CA GLN A 488 -19.69 -7.43 7.88
C GLN A 488 -19.32 -7.12 6.41
N LEU A 489 -19.53 -8.10 5.53
CA LEU A 489 -19.27 -7.93 4.09
C LEU A 489 -20.11 -6.85 3.43
N SER A 490 -21.24 -6.46 4.03
CA SER A 490 -22.12 -5.38 3.56
C SER A 490 -21.58 -3.97 3.80
N SER A 491 -20.53 -3.82 4.62
CA SER A 491 -19.88 -2.53 4.89
C SER A 491 -19.36 -1.87 3.60
N THR A 492 -19.31 -0.54 3.58
CA THR A 492 -18.78 0.22 2.44
C THR A 492 -17.27 0.17 2.33
N HIS A 493 -16.56 -0.01 3.44
CA HIS A 493 -15.09 -0.13 3.51
C HIS A 493 -14.60 -1.57 3.36
N ILE A 494 -13.29 -1.72 3.16
CA ILE A 494 -12.64 -3.03 3.13
C ILE A 494 -12.81 -3.72 4.47
N THR A 495 -13.21 -4.99 4.41
CA THR A 495 -13.34 -5.86 5.59
C THR A 495 -12.56 -7.15 5.45
N ARG A 496 -12.01 -7.45 4.26
CA ARG A 496 -11.25 -8.67 3.96
C ARG A 496 -10.00 -8.37 3.12
N GLU A 497 -8.92 -9.13 3.31
CA GLU A 497 -7.70 -8.96 2.51
C GLU A 497 -7.95 -9.25 1.03
N TYR A 498 -8.73 -10.30 0.72
CA TYR A 498 -8.99 -10.68 -0.66
C TYR A 498 -9.64 -9.57 -1.49
N GLN A 499 -10.38 -8.65 -0.85
CA GLN A 499 -11.05 -7.56 -1.57
C GLN A 499 -10.03 -6.65 -2.26
N ILE A 500 -8.84 -6.50 -1.67
CA ILE A 500 -7.73 -5.75 -2.27
C ILE A 500 -7.11 -6.57 -3.40
N CYS A 501 -6.86 -7.86 -3.19
CA CYS A 501 -6.25 -8.72 -4.21
C CYS A 501 -7.14 -8.86 -5.46
N LEU A 502 -8.44 -9.07 -5.29
CA LEU A 502 -9.37 -9.26 -6.41
C LEU A 502 -9.55 -7.98 -7.25
N LYS A 503 -9.18 -6.81 -6.74
CA LYS A 503 -9.11 -5.57 -7.52
C LYS A 503 -8.20 -5.74 -8.75
N CYS A 504 -7.08 -6.46 -8.60
CA CYS A 504 -6.08 -6.60 -9.66
C CYS A 504 -6.05 -8.01 -10.28
N HIS A 505 -6.45 -9.03 -9.52
CA HIS A 505 -6.36 -10.44 -9.91
C HIS A 505 -7.69 -11.07 -10.36
N SER A 506 -8.65 -10.26 -10.79
CA SER A 506 -9.91 -10.76 -11.35
C SER A 506 -10.32 -10.01 -12.62
N ASP A 507 -11.41 -10.44 -13.25
CA ASP A 507 -12.00 -9.75 -14.42
C ASP A 507 -12.45 -8.32 -14.12
N TYR A 508 -12.50 -7.90 -12.84
CA TYR A 508 -12.51 -6.48 -12.52
C TYR A 508 -11.37 -5.77 -13.22
N ALA A 509 -10.13 -6.25 -13.16
CA ALA A 509 -8.97 -5.57 -13.72
C ALA A 509 -8.85 -5.69 -15.23
N TYR A 510 -9.09 -6.88 -15.78
CA TYR A 510 -8.70 -7.22 -17.15
C TYR A 510 -9.86 -7.76 -18.02
N GLY A 511 -11.09 -7.72 -17.50
CA GLY A 511 -12.26 -8.24 -18.20
C GLY A 511 -12.11 -9.73 -18.53
N SER A 512 -12.45 -10.10 -19.76
CA SER A 512 -12.40 -11.50 -20.21
C SER A 512 -11.01 -11.99 -20.64
N ASN A 513 -9.98 -11.15 -20.57
CA ASN A 513 -8.65 -11.44 -21.11
C ASN A 513 -7.62 -11.43 -19.97
N PRO A 514 -7.34 -12.58 -19.34
CA PRO A 514 -6.34 -12.64 -18.28
C PRO A 514 -4.94 -12.23 -18.79
N PRO A 515 -4.08 -11.69 -17.91
CA PRO A 515 -2.73 -11.30 -18.30
C PRO A 515 -1.86 -12.54 -18.56
N ASN A 516 -0.94 -12.40 -19.52
CA ASN A 516 0.08 -13.40 -19.78
C ASN A 516 1.15 -13.39 -18.68
N LEU A 517 1.83 -14.52 -18.48
CA LEU A 517 3.05 -14.55 -17.68
C LEU A 517 4.19 -13.86 -18.44
N GLY A 518 5.09 -13.19 -17.71
CA GLY A 518 6.29 -12.54 -18.27
C GLY A 518 6.03 -11.32 -19.14
N ASP A 519 4.81 -10.78 -19.14
CA ASP A 519 4.40 -9.58 -19.87
C ASP A 519 4.85 -8.26 -19.21
N THR A 520 5.23 -8.31 -17.93
CA THR A 520 5.83 -7.20 -17.16
C THR A 520 7.14 -7.64 -16.51
N GLY A 521 8.02 -6.67 -16.20
CA GLY A 521 9.26 -6.93 -15.46
C GLY A 521 8.98 -7.45 -14.05
N GLY A 522 9.97 -8.15 -13.49
CA GLY A 522 9.87 -8.79 -12.17
C GLY A 522 8.89 -9.97 -12.09
N ASN A 523 8.12 -10.25 -13.14
CA ASN A 523 7.05 -11.24 -13.05
C ASN A 523 7.52 -12.68 -13.34
N THR A 524 6.67 -13.66 -13.04
CA THR A 524 6.92 -15.08 -13.35
C THR A 524 7.00 -15.28 -14.86
N SER A 525 8.02 -16.00 -15.33
CA SER A 525 8.24 -16.25 -16.76
C SER A 525 7.16 -17.14 -17.37
N ALA A 526 6.76 -16.86 -18.62
CA ALA A 526 5.83 -17.68 -19.38
C ALA A 526 6.31 -19.14 -19.49
N GLY A 527 5.38 -20.09 -19.39
CA GLY A 527 5.66 -21.53 -19.42
C GLY A 527 6.13 -22.11 -18.08
N THR A 528 6.26 -21.28 -17.03
CA THR A 528 6.52 -21.80 -15.68
C THR A 528 5.41 -22.75 -15.27
N ASN A 529 5.76 -24.00 -14.99
CA ASN A 529 4.81 -25.07 -14.66
C ASN A 529 3.71 -25.27 -15.72
N ASP A 530 4.07 -25.09 -17.00
CA ASP A 530 3.16 -25.19 -18.16
C ASP A 530 1.99 -24.18 -18.12
N VAL A 531 2.15 -23.10 -17.36
CA VAL A 531 1.20 -21.98 -17.29
C VAL A 531 1.68 -20.85 -18.21
N SER A 532 0.79 -20.34 -19.06
CA SER A 532 1.06 -19.19 -19.94
C SER A 532 0.36 -17.91 -19.50
N GLU A 533 -0.75 -18.02 -18.77
CA GLU A 533 -1.60 -16.91 -18.35
C GLU A 533 -1.96 -17.02 -16.86
N TYR A 534 -2.12 -15.87 -16.20
CA TYR A 534 -2.72 -15.83 -14.86
C TYR A 534 -4.18 -16.21 -14.93
N THR A 535 -4.69 -16.82 -13.87
CA THR A 535 -6.11 -17.17 -13.79
C THR A 535 -6.95 -16.09 -13.14
N ASN A 536 -8.27 -16.20 -13.32
CA ASN A 536 -9.24 -15.35 -12.67
C ASN A 536 -9.60 -15.84 -11.27
N GLN A 537 -9.05 -15.14 -10.28
CA GLN A 537 -9.15 -15.51 -8.87
C GLN A 537 -10.57 -15.39 -8.33
N ALA A 538 -11.38 -14.46 -8.86
CA ALA A 538 -12.78 -14.35 -8.42
C ALA A 538 -13.59 -15.58 -8.82
N ILE A 539 -13.39 -16.13 -10.03
CA ILE A 539 -14.09 -17.35 -10.48
C ILE A 539 -13.66 -18.56 -9.63
N GLU A 540 -12.36 -18.65 -9.34
CA GLU A 540 -11.77 -19.78 -8.62
C GLU A 540 -12.20 -19.82 -7.17
N PHE A 541 -12.14 -18.69 -6.46
CA PHE A 541 -12.49 -18.61 -5.04
C PHE A 541 -13.99 -18.49 -4.75
N GLN A 542 -14.85 -18.46 -5.78
CA GLN A 542 -16.29 -18.40 -5.57
C GLN A 542 -16.78 -19.50 -4.60
N ALA A 543 -17.51 -19.12 -3.56
CA ALA A 543 -17.92 -20.04 -2.49
C ALA A 543 -19.45 -20.07 -2.27
N PRO A 544 -20.25 -20.75 -3.13
CA PRO A 544 -21.69 -20.81 -2.95
C PRO A 544 -22.10 -21.54 -1.67
N LEU A 545 -23.05 -21.00 -0.91
CA LEU A 545 -23.52 -21.62 0.32
C LEU A 545 -24.13 -23.02 0.10
N SER A 546 -24.86 -23.21 -1.01
CA SER A 546 -25.44 -24.50 -1.39
C SER A 546 -24.42 -25.60 -1.67
N HIS A 547 -23.14 -25.23 -1.76
CA HIS A 547 -22.03 -26.13 -2.06
C HIS A 547 -21.22 -26.50 -0.81
N LYS A 548 -21.63 -26.06 0.38
CA LYS A 548 -21.03 -26.52 1.64
C LYS A 548 -21.48 -27.96 1.94
N GLY A 549 -20.56 -28.78 2.46
CA GLY A 549 -20.85 -30.15 2.86
C GLY A 549 -20.21 -31.22 1.97
N GLU A 550 -20.70 -32.45 2.13
CA GLU A 550 -20.22 -33.63 1.44
C GLU A 550 -21.40 -34.42 0.90
N VAL A 551 -21.46 -34.57 -0.42
CA VAL A 551 -22.52 -35.32 -1.10
C VAL A 551 -21.89 -36.41 -1.95
N THR A 552 -22.49 -37.59 -1.90
CA THR A 552 -22.13 -38.75 -2.71
C THR A 552 -22.97 -38.74 -3.97
N THR A 553 -22.33 -38.60 -5.13
CA THR A 553 -23.01 -38.74 -6.42
C THR A 553 -22.05 -39.38 -7.43
N LEU A 554 -22.59 -40.02 -8.47
CA LEU A 554 -21.79 -40.55 -9.58
C LEU A 554 -20.96 -39.44 -10.26
N ASP A 555 -21.37 -38.18 -10.09
CA ASP A 555 -20.97 -37.03 -10.90
C ASP A 555 -20.72 -35.73 -10.11
N SER A 556 -20.41 -35.78 -8.80
CA SER A 556 -20.07 -34.58 -7.96
C SER A 556 -18.75 -33.89 -8.35
N GLY A 557 -18.30 -34.12 -9.57
CA GLY A 557 -17.21 -33.50 -10.26
C GLY A 557 -17.13 -33.97 -11.74
N ALA A 558 -18.26 -34.33 -12.36
CA ALA A 558 -18.33 -34.77 -13.75
C ALA A 558 -19.57 -34.23 -14.49
N SER A 559 -19.43 -33.77 -15.74
CA SER A 559 -20.53 -33.27 -16.59
C SER A 559 -21.31 -32.09 -15.98
N SER A 560 -22.55 -31.82 -16.38
CA SER A 560 -23.28 -30.59 -16.01
C SER A 560 -23.52 -30.38 -14.50
N SER A 561 -23.33 -31.40 -13.66
CA SER A 561 -23.71 -31.41 -12.24
C SER A 561 -22.82 -30.54 -11.32
N TYR A 562 -21.62 -30.15 -11.77
CA TYR A 562 -20.82 -29.14 -11.05
C TYR A 562 -21.52 -27.77 -10.97
N SER A 563 -22.55 -27.53 -11.78
CA SER A 563 -23.37 -26.31 -11.73
C SER A 563 -24.19 -26.19 -10.43
N THR A 564 -24.55 -27.32 -9.84
CA THR A 564 -25.39 -27.40 -8.62
C THR A 564 -24.64 -27.96 -7.41
N ASN A 565 -23.41 -28.43 -7.61
CA ASN A 565 -22.64 -29.15 -6.58
C ASN A 565 -21.13 -29.15 -6.85
N ASN A 566 -20.49 -27.98 -6.83
CA ASN A 566 -19.03 -27.89 -6.91
C ASN A 566 -18.35 -27.68 -5.56
N HIS A 567 -17.03 -27.72 -5.57
CA HIS A 567 -16.21 -27.78 -4.36
C HIS A 567 -15.12 -26.70 -4.42
N ARG A 568 -15.51 -25.46 -4.75
CA ARG A 568 -14.54 -24.39 -4.99
C ARG A 568 -13.84 -23.86 -3.74
N SER A 569 -14.55 -23.72 -2.63
CA SER A 569 -13.93 -23.20 -1.40
C SER A 569 -13.22 -24.30 -0.62
N TRP A 570 -12.15 -24.91 -1.16
CA TRP A 570 -11.31 -25.86 -0.39
C TRP A 570 -10.11 -25.18 0.25
N HIS A 571 -9.58 -24.14 -0.38
CA HIS A 571 -8.77 -23.12 0.28
C HIS A 571 -9.67 -21.89 0.54
N PRO A 572 -10.22 -21.76 1.76
CA PRO A 572 -11.35 -20.87 2.05
C PRO A 572 -10.93 -19.41 2.16
N VAL A 573 -10.71 -18.73 1.04
CA VAL A 573 -10.40 -17.29 1.03
C VAL A 573 -11.66 -16.44 1.23
N ILE A 574 -12.69 -16.64 0.41
CA ILE A 574 -13.92 -15.81 0.45
C ILE A 574 -14.87 -16.25 1.57
N ASP A 575 -15.11 -17.55 1.72
CA ASP A 575 -16.01 -18.09 2.74
C ASP A 575 -15.55 -19.47 3.21
N ASN A 576 -15.93 -19.85 4.43
CA ASN A 576 -15.58 -21.12 5.03
C ASN A 576 -16.15 -22.32 4.24
N THR A 577 -15.48 -23.45 4.38
CA THR A 577 -15.85 -24.67 3.62
C THR A 577 -17.12 -25.35 4.18
N GLY A 578 -17.48 -25.09 5.44
CA GLY A 578 -18.52 -25.79 6.21
C GLY A 578 -18.21 -27.26 6.54
N ARG A 579 -17.04 -27.78 6.13
CA ARG A 579 -16.67 -29.20 6.25
C ARG A 579 -15.76 -29.41 7.46
N THR A 580 -16.36 -29.84 8.57
CA THR A 580 -15.65 -30.16 9.82
C THR A 580 -14.80 -31.42 9.69
N LEU A 581 -13.94 -31.71 10.68
CA LEU A 581 -13.19 -32.97 10.76
C LEU A 581 -14.08 -34.21 10.65
N ALA A 582 -15.28 -34.17 11.25
CA ALA A 582 -16.24 -35.26 11.18
C ALA A 582 -16.75 -35.48 9.76
N ILE A 583 -17.11 -34.40 9.04
CA ILE A 583 -17.53 -34.48 7.63
C ILE A 583 -16.37 -34.94 6.75
N ARG A 584 -15.15 -34.46 7.02
CA ARG A 584 -13.96 -34.82 6.25
C ARG A 584 -13.42 -36.20 6.59
N ASN A 585 -13.94 -36.88 7.61
CA ASN A 585 -13.39 -38.12 8.13
C ASN A 585 -11.85 -38.01 8.29
N ALA A 586 -11.40 -36.94 8.94
CA ALA A 586 -10.00 -36.54 8.97
C ALA A 586 -9.53 -36.12 10.37
N ASN A 587 -8.23 -36.19 10.58
CA ASN A 587 -7.52 -35.72 11.76
C ASN A 587 -7.13 -34.24 11.65
N SER A 588 -7.12 -33.50 12.77
CA SER A 588 -6.64 -32.11 12.82
C SER A 588 -5.17 -31.98 12.45
N GLU A 589 -4.39 -33.01 12.77
CA GLU A 589 -2.93 -33.06 12.60
C GLU A 589 -2.50 -33.09 11.14
N ASN A 590 -3.43 -33.35 10.21
CA ASN A 590 -3.19 -33.21 8.77
C ASN A 590 -2.84 -31.79 8.36
N TRP A 591 -3.27 -30.80 9.14
CA TRP A 591 -2.94 -29.40 8.92
C TRP A 591 -1.92 -28.94 9.96
N LEU A 592 -1.16 -27.92 9.60
CA LEU A 592 -0.24 -27.22 10.48
C LEU A 592 -0.92 -25.96 11.04
N SER A 593 -0.34 -25.41 12.11
CA SER A 593 -0.80 -24.13 12.66
C SER A 593 -0.74 -23.03 11.57
N PRO A 594 -1.76 -22.17 11.45
CA PRO A 594 -2.89 -21.96 12.36
C PRO A 594 -4.13 -22.80 12.02
N PHE A 595 -4.05 -23.65 10.99
CA PHE A 595 -5.20 -24.36 10.44
C PHE A 595 -5.55 -25.67 11.17
N ASN A 596 -4.71 -26.12 12.09
CA ASN A 596 -4.84 -27.38 12.81
C ASN A 596 -5.83 -27.36 13.99
N GLY A 597 -6.48 -26.22 14.27
CA GLY A 597 -7.49 -26.11 15.31
C GLY A 597 -8.72 -26.99 15.03
N ALA A 598 -8.93 -28.06 15.78
CA ALA A 598 -9.98 -29.05 15.52
C ALA A 598 -11.41 -28.45 15.44
N ALA A 599 -11.69 -27.42 16.25
CA ALA A 599 -12.96 -26.69 16.22
C ALA A 599 -13.08 -25.69 15.03
N ASN A 600 -11.94 -25.34 14.44
CA ASN A 600 -11.83 -24.33 13.39
C ASN A 600 -11.80 -24.93 11.99
N VAL A 601 -11.33 -26.18 11.83
CA VAL A 601 -11.35 -26.87 10.53
C VAL A 601 -12.77 -26.89 9.97
N GLY A 602 -12.92 -26.32 8.78
CA GLY A 602 -14.20 -26.18 8.11
C GLY A 602 -14.89 -24.82 8.32
N ASN A 603 -14.59 -24.13 9.42
CA ASN A 603 -15.24 -22.88 9.83
C ASN A 603 -14.35 -21.64 9.68
N GLN A 604 -13.03 -21.83 9.61
CA GLN A 604 -12.05 -20.76 9.38
C GLN A 604 -11.90 -20.43 7.90
N THR A 605 -11.40 -19.22 7.64
CA THR A 605 -10.95 -18.76 6.32
C THR A 605 -9.44 -18.52 6.34
N MET A 606 -8.86 -18.20 5.19
CA MET A 606 -7.43 -17.94 5.02
C MET A 606 -7.20 -16.64 4.24
N TYR A 607 -6.00 -16.07 4.39
CA TYR A 607 -5.55 -14.90 3.68
C TYR A 607 -4.83 -15.30 2.38
N CYS A 608 -4.81 -14.41 1.39
CA CYS A 608 -3.97 -14.60 0.20
C CYS A 608 -2.48 -14.59 0.61
N SER A 609 -2.14 -13.77 1.61
CA SER A 609 -0.81 -13.67 2.19
C SER A 609 -0.36 -14.91 2.98
N ASP A 610 -1.21 -15.91 3.22
CA ASP A 610 -0.77 -17.21 3.76
C ASP A 610 0.02 -18.03 2.72
N CYS A 611 -0.23 -17.81 1.43
CA CYS A 611 0.45 -18.47 0.32
C CYS A 611 1.43 -17.55 -0.42
N HIS A 612 1.07 -16.27 -0.54
CA HIS A 612 1.83 -15.29 -1.30
C HIS A 612 2.67 -14.36 -0.41
N GLY A 613 3.95 -14.25 -0.74
CA GLY A 613 4.93 -13.40 -0.07
C GLY A 613 6.32 -14.01 -0.04
N SER A 614 7.21 -13.38 0.72
CA SER A 614 8.61 -13.82 0.86
C SER A 614 8.72 -15.25 1.39
N ASN A 615 9.72 -15.99 0.89
CA ASN A 615 9.92 -17.39 1.21
C ASN A 615 10.04 -17.61 2.73
N THR A 616 9.32 -18.61 3.25
CA THR A 616 9.29 -18.94 4.69
C THR A 616 9.98 -20.27 4.99
N GLY A 617 10.19 -20.55 6.28
CA GLY A 617 10.73 -21.84 6.74
C GLY A 617 9.79 -23.03 6.51
N SER A 618 10.29 -24.25 6.68
CA SER A 618 9.48 -25.47 6.53
C SER A 618 8.39 -25.54 7.60
N GLY A 619 7.21 -26.01 7.21
CA GLY A 619 6.08 -26.19 8.12
C GLY A 619 5.41 -24.90 8.62
N THR A 620 5.69 -23.75 8.00
CA THR A 620 5.07 -22.48 8.41
C THR A 620 4.91 -21.50 7.26
N SER A 621 3.74 -20.87 7.19
CA SER A 621 3.48 -19.68 6.36
C SER A 621 3.90 -18.37 7.04
N ALA A 622 4.34 -18.40 8.30
CA ALA A 622 4.78 -17.19 8.99
C ALA A 622 6.18 -16.75 8.53
N PRO A 623 6.37 -15.48 8.13
CA PRO A 623 7.68 -14.89 7.89
C PRO A 623 8.59 -14.97 9.12
N SER A 624 9.89 -15.04 8.90
CA SER A 624 10.90 -15.07 9.97
C SER A 624 10.97 -13.73 10.72
N GLY A 625 11.35 -13.78 12.00
CA GLY A 625 11.57 -12.58 12.83
C GLY A 625 10.37 -12.16 13.68
N GLY A 626 9.24 -12.87 13.61
CA GLY A 626 8.08 -12.63 14.46
C GLY A 626 7.31 -11.37 14.06
N GLU A 627 6.80 -10.61 15.04
CA GLU A 627 5.93 -9.45 14.82
C GLU A 627 6.61 -8.29 14.10
N ASN A 628 7.92 -8.13 14.34
CA ASN A 628 8.78 -7.12 13.72
C ASN A 628 9.72 -7.76 12.68
N GLY A 629 9.36 -8.93 12.17
CA GLY A 629 10.16 -9.69 11.21
C GLY A 629 9.96 -9.24 9.77
N ASN A 630 10.26 -10.16 8.84
CA ASN A 630 10.01 -9.96 7.42
C ASN A 630 8.54 -9.63 7.16
N ALA A 631 8.30 -8.78 6.16
CA ALA A 631 6.97 -8.29 5.86
C ALA A 631 6.00 -9.42 5.46
N TRP A 632 4.73 -9.25 5.82
CA TRP A 632 3.64 -10.06 5.29
C TRP A 632 3.09 -9.42 4.02
N GLY A 633 2.65 -10.25 3.08
CA GLY A 633 2.00 -9.80 1.84
C GLY A 633 2.84 -10.06 0.60
N PRO A 634 2.24 -9.86 -0.59
CA PRO A 634 2.82 -10.30 -1.86
C PRO A 634 3.76 -9.25 -2.49
N HIS A 635 4.71 -8.72 -1.72
CA HIS A 635 5.69 -7.74 -2.23
C HIS A 635 6.67 -8.38 -3.23
N GLY A 636 7.24 -9.53 -2.86
CA GLY A 636 8.15 -10.29 -3.70
C GLY A 636 8.58 -11.60 -3.05
N SER A 637 9.20 -12.49 -3.83
CA SER A 637 9.67 -13.80 -3.38
C SER A 637 10.79 -14.34 -4.24
N SER A 638 11.61 -15.22 -3.67
CA SER A 638 12.56 -16.06 -4.40
C SER A 638 11.89 -17.22 -5.16
N ASN A 639 10.60 -17.45 -4.97
CA ASN A 639 9.83 -18.44 -5.70
C ASN A 639 8.91 -17.78 -6.75
N ASN A 640 8.66 -18.48 -7.85
CA ASN A 640 7.68 -18.08 -8.87
C ASN A 640 6.29 -17.83 -8.25
N PHE A 641 5.49 -16.97 -8.89
CA PHE A 641 4.15 -16.54 -8.46
C PHE A 641 4.13 -15.85 -7.08
N ILE A 642 5.25 -15.30 -6.65
CA ILE A 642 5.42 -14.66 -5.34
C ILE A 642 5.03 -15.62 -4.21
N LEU A 643 5.50 -16.88 -4.26
CA LEU A 643 5.06 -17.93 -3.32
C LEU A 643 5.99 -18.06 -2.10
N LYS A 644 5.42 -18.43 -0.96
CA LYS A 644 6.18 -18.68 0.29
C LYS A 644 7.01 -19.97 0.29
N GLY A 645 6.86 -20.81 -0.72
CA GLY A 645 7.64 -22.04 -0.92
C GLY A 645 7.63 -22.47 -2.39
N GLY A 646 8.46 -23.46 -2.71
CA GLY A 646 8.52 -24.02 -4.06
C GLY A 646 7.20 -24.66 -4.48
N TRP A 647 6.85 -24.52 -5.76
CA TRP A 647 5.68 -25.16 -6.37
C TRP A 647 6.03 -25.62 -7.78
N SER A 648 5.89 -26.92 -8.06
CA SER A 648 6.17 -27.53 -9.37
C SER A 648 5.51 -28.90 -9.52
N GLN A 649 5.71 -29.56 -10.66
CA GLN A 649 5.30 -30.96 -10.87
C GLN A 649 5.95 -31.96 -9.90
N ASN A 650 7.03 -31.58 -9.22
CA ASN A 650 7.70 -32.42 -8.22
C ASN A 650 7.18 -32.16 -6.79
N THR A 651 6.21 -31.26 -6.62
CA THR A 651 5.65 -31.01 -5.29
C THR A 651 5.00 -32.29 -4.75
N GLY A 652 5.45 -32.71 -3.57
CA GLY A 652 5.12 -34.01 -2.96
C GLY A 652 6.30 -34.99 -2.94
N THR A 653 7.38 -34.75 -3.69
CA THR A 653 8.55 -35.65 -3.71
C THR A 653 9.68 -35.14 -2.81
N GLY A 654 9.79 -35.69 -1.61
CA GLY A 654 11.00 -35.56 -0.77
C GLY A 654 11.33 -34.16 -0.25
N ASN A 655 10.53 -33.13 -0.56
CA ASN A 655 10.74 -31.76 -0.09
C ASN A 655 9.57 -31.29 0.80
N SER A 656 9.78 -31.31 2.12
CA SER A 656 8.82 -30.80 3.10
C SER A 656 8.73 -29.27 3.18
N ASN A 657 9.47 -28.55 2.33
CA ASN A 657 9.46 -27.09 2.29
C ASN A 657 8.65 -26.51 1.11
N ASP A 658 8.07 -27.35 0.26
CA ASP A 658 7.18 -26.89 -0.82
C ASP A 658 5.94 -26.17 -0.25
N LEU A 659 5.31 -25.34 -1.09
CA LEU A 659 4.22 -24.44 -0.70
C LEU A 659 3.09 -25.14 0.09
N CYS A 660 2.66 -26.32 -0.37
CA CYS A 660 1.57 -27.04 0.26
C CYS A 660 1.89 -27.40 1.72
N PHE A 661 3.15 -27.73 2.00
CA PHE A 661 3.61 -28.17 3.31
C PHE A 661 3.90 -27.03 4.28
N LYS A 662 3.58 -25.79 3.91
CA LYS A 662 3.45 -24.69 4.87
C LYS A 662 2.19 -24.82 5.72
N CYS A 663 1.17 -25.51 5.21
CA CYS A 663 -0.14 -25.66 5.85
C CYS A 663 -0.58 -27.13 6.00
N HIS A 664 -0.02 -28.05 5.23
CA HIS A 664 -0.29 -29.48 5.29
C HIS A 664 0.90 -30.24 5.87
N ASP A 665 0.66 -31.28 6.67
CA ASP A 665 1.75 -32.10 7.18
C ASP A 665 2.34 -32.98 6.07
N PHE A 666 3.65 -32.83 5.84
CA PHE A 666 4.36 -33.59 4.81
C PHE A 666 4.32 -35.10 5.04
N ASN A 667 4.47 -35.55 6.28
CA ASN A 667 4.55 -36.98 6.57
C ASN A 667 3.20 -37.67 6.35
N LEU A 668 2.10 -36.99 6.68
CA LEU A 668 0.74 -37.51 6.54
C LEU A 668 0.26 -37.55 5.07
N TYR A 669 0.76 -36.67 4.20
CA TYR A 669 0.31 -36.60 2.80
C TYR A 669 1.31 -37.13 1.76
N ALA A 670 2.62 -37.09 2.02
CA ALA A 670 3.66 -37.41 1.03
C ALA A 670 4.49 -38.65 1.37
N THR A 671 4.28 -39.27 2.54
CA THR A 671 5.06 -40.43 3.00
C THR A 671 4.17 -41.55 3.52
N ARG A 672 4.76 -42.64 4.02
CA ARG A 672 4.04 -43.75 4.68
C ARG A 672 3.58 -43.38 6.11
N GLY A 673 3.09 -42.16 6.32
CA GLY A 673 2.58 -41.69 7.62
C GLY A 673 1.24 -42.33 7.99
N GLY A 674 0.86 -42.32 9.27
CA GLY A 674 -0.48 -42.78 9.70
C GLY A 674 -1.57 -41.70 9.54
N GLY A 675 -2.73 -41.88 10.18
CA GLY A 675 -3.73 -40.83 10.43
C GLY A 675 -4.76 -40.60 9.33
N ARG A 676 -6.04 -40.43 9.67
CA ARG A 676 -7.15 -40.30 8.69
C ARG A 676 -7.05 -39.00 7.91
N SER A 677 -7.00 -39.07 6.57
CA SER A 677 -6.84 -37.89 5.69
C SER A 677 -8.11 -37.50 4.90
N GLY A 678 -9.23 -38.17 5.15
CA GLY A 678 -10.45 -38.05 4.36
C GLY A 678 -10.40 -38.76 2.99
N PHE A 679 -9.21 -38.98 2.45
CA PHE A 679 -8.97 -39.98 1.41
C PHE A 679 -8.62 -41.31 2.09
N GLY A 680 -9.61 -41.98 2.65
CA GLY A 680 -9.49 -43.31 3.29
C GLY A 680 -10.53 -44.28 2.72
N GLY A 681 -10.40 -45.57 3.03
CA GLY A 681 -11.37 -46.61 2.65
C GLY A 681 -10.99 -47.99 3.18
N SER A 682 -11.49 -49.06 2.56
CA SER A 682 -11.30 -50.43 3.07
C SER A 682 -9.83 -50.90 3.15
N LYS A 683 -8.93 -50.28 2.39
CA LYS A 683 -7.51 -50.65 2.33
C LYS A 683 -6.65 -49.93 3.38
N ASP A 684 -6.97 -48.68 3.67
CA ASP A 684 -6.25 -47.83 4.61
C ASP A 684 -7.12 -46.63 4.99
N GLU A 685 -7.00 -46.15 6.22
CA GLU A 685 -7.62 -44.91 6.68
C GLU A 685 -7.00 -43.66 6.02
N ASN A 686 -5.80 -43.81 5.45
CA ASN A 686 -5.07 -42.84 4.65
C ASN A 686 -4.52 -43.47 3.38
N LEU A 687 -5.28 -43.34 2.30
CA LEU A 687 -4.88 -43.83 0.99
C LEU A 687 -3.72 -43.03 0.38
N HIS A 688 -3.38 -41.82 0.88
CA HIS A 688 -2.11 -41.18 0.48
C HIS A 688 -0.93 -42.04 0.92
N SER A 689 -0.93 -42.45 2.18
CA SER A 689 0.10 -43.32 2.76
C SER A 689 0.13 -44.69 2.12
N PHE A 690 -1.04 -45.25 1.78
CA PHE A 690 -1.12 -46.49 1.01
C PHE A 690 -0.44 -46.35 -0.36
N HIS A 691 -0.71 -45.27 -1.11
CA HIS A 691 -0.06 -45.07 -2.39
C HIS A 691 1.45 -44.81 -2.20
N ALA A 692 1.86 -43.97 -1.26
CA ALA A 692 3.28 -43.77 -0.94
C ALA A 692 3.97 -45.09 -0.53
N ASP A 693 3.25 -46.04 0.08
CA ASP A 693 3.75 -47.41 0.33
C ASP A 693 3.93 -48.21 -0.96
N LYS A 694 2.91 -48.25 -1.83
CA LYS A 694 2.92 -49.10 -3.02
C LYS A 694 3.79 -48.59 -4.15
N ILE A 695 3.85 -47.28 -4.32
CA ILE A 695 4.53 -46.63 -5.44
C ILE A 695 5.69 -45.72 -4.98
N GLY A 696 6.01 -45.66 -3.68
CA GLY A 696 7.25 -45.04 -3.18
C GLY A 696 7.30 -43.51 -3.16
N HIS A 697 6.79 -42.80 -4.16
CA HIS A 697 6.63 -41.34 -4.16
C HIS A 697 5.35 -40.90 -4.85
N LEU A 698 4.87 -39.72 -4.48
CA LEU A 698 3.66 -39.11 -5.04
C LEU A 698 3.95 -37.68 -5.46
N ASN A 699 3.57 -37.34 -6.68
CA ASN A 699 3.48 -35.95 -7.10
C ASN A 699 2.03 -35.52 -6.90
N CYS A 700 1.81 -34.43 -6.15
CA CYS A 700 0.45 -33.98 -5.85
C CYS A 700 -0.36 -33.69 -7.13
N SER A 701 0.29 -33.17 -8.17
CA SER A 701 -0.36 -32.81 -9.44
C SER A 701 -0.82 -34.00 -10.29
N TRP A 702 -0.42 -35.23 -9.96
CA TRP A 702 -0.99 -36.44 -10.58
C TRP A 702 -2.48 -36.59 -10.28
N CYS A 703 -2.89 -36.14 -9.09
CA CYS A 703 -4.24 -36.30 -8.56
C CYS A 703 -4.97 -34.97 -8.35
N HIS A 704 -4.24 -33.89 -8.09
CA HIS A 704 -4.81 -32.59 -7.76
C HIS A 704 -4.59 -31.56 -8.87
N VAL A 705 -5.52 -30.62 -8.98
CA VAL A 705 -5.41 -29.46 -9.88
C VAL A 705 -4.15 -28.66 -9.57
N SER A 706 -3.49 -28.11 -10.59
CA SER A 706 -2.27 -27.31 -10.40
C SER A 706 -2.51 -25.97 -9.72
N VAL A 707 -3.70 -25.38 -9.86
CA VAL A 707 -4.04 -24.09 -9.25
C VAL A 707 -4.78 -24.33 -7.93
N PRO A 708 -4.14 -24.18 -6.76
CA PRO A 708 -4.72 -24.56 -5.47
C PRO A 708 -5.54 -23.41 -4.89
N HIS A 709 -6.44 -22.83 -5.67
CA HIS A 709 -7.35 -21.77 -5.22
C HIS A 709 -8.72 -22.35 -4.91
N GLY A 710 -9.54 -22.52 -5.94
CA GLY A 710 -10.77 -23.26 -5.88
C GLY A 710 -11.01 -24.08 -7.13
N TRP A 711 -11.72 -25.19 -6.98
CA TRP A 711 -11.90 -26.16 -8.05
C TRP A 711 -13.32 -26.70 -8.17
N LYS A 712 -13.71 -27.10 -9.38
CA LYS A 712 -15.03 -27.69 -9.63
C LYS A 712 -15.25 -28.98 -8.85
N ASN A 713 -14.21 -29.82 -8.76
CA ASN A 713 -14.32 -31.16 -8.20
C ASN A 713 -13.91 -31.22 -6.73
N LYS A 714 -14.47 -32.19 -6.03
CA LYS A 714 -14.16 -32.48 -4.63
C LYS A 714 -12.65 -32.61 -4.39
N ALA A 715 -12.18 -32.04 -3.28
CA ALA A 715 -10.82 -32.19 -2.76
C ALA A 715 -9.72 -31.81 -3.76
N PHE A 716 -9.97 -30.79 -4.60
CA PHE A 716 -9.06 -30.38 -5.65
C PHE A 716 -8.71 -31.47 -6.67
N LEU A 717 -9.50 -32.55 -6.75
CA LEU A 717 -9.16 -33.69 -7.60
C LEU A 717 -9.39 -33.38 -9.08
N VAL A 718 -8.38 -33.64 -9.89
CA VAL A 718 -8.59 -33.70 -11.34
C VAL A 718 -9.46 -34.91 -11.68
N ASN A 719 -10.20 -34.83 -12.77
CA ASN A 719 -10.90 -35.99 -13.31
C ASN A 719 -10.75 -36.01 -14.83
N LEU A 720 -9.86 -36.86 -15.34
CA LEU A 720 -9.62 -36.97 -16.77
C LEU A 720 -10.73 -37.73 -17.53
N ASN A 721 -11.78 -38.20 -16.83
CA ASN A 721 -13.05 -38.59 -17.46
C ASN A 721 -13.95 -37.37 -17.75
N ASP A 722 -13.67 -36.21 -17.17
CA ASP A 722 -14.46 -34.99 -17.30
C ASP A 722 -13.56 -33.74 -17.39
N VAL A 723 -12.79 -33.67 -18.46
CA VAL A 723 -12.16 -32.41 -18.87
C VAL A 723 -13.23 -31.56 -19.54
N GLY A 724 -13.41 -30.34 -19.04
CA GLY A 724 -14.46 -29.44 -19.46
C GLY A 724 -13.93 -28.14 -20.06
N LEU A 725 -14.77 -27.11 -19.96
CA LEU A 725 -14.51 -25.80 -20.55
C LEU A 725 -13.26 -25.14 -19.98
N GLU A 726 -12.87 -25.47 -18.75
CA GLU A 726 -11.64 -25.00 -18.10
C GLU A 726 -10.36 -25.37 -18.87
N ALA A 727 -10.44 -26.34 -19.77
CA ALA A 727 -9.35 -26.78 -20.63
C ALA A 727 -9.75 -26.77 -22.12
N GLY A 728 -10.75 -25.95 -22.49
CA GLY A 728 -11.23 -25.80 -23.86
C GLY A 728 -11.95 -27.02 -24.45
N SER A 729 -12.42 -27.95 -23.60
CA SER A 729 -13.11 -29.18 -24.02
C SER A 729 -14.61 -29.13 -23.70
N ALA A 730 -15.42 -29.91 -24.40
CA ALA A 730 -16.84 -30.06 -24.04
C ALA A 730 -16.96 -30.77 -22.67
N PRO A 731 -17.95 -30.42 -21.82
CA PRO A 731 -18.18 -31.15 -20.56
C PRO A 731 -18.31 -32.66 -20.80
N GLY A 732 -17.67 -33.47 -19.95
CA GLY A 732 -17.61 -34.92 -20.06
C GLY A 732 -16.53 -35.46 -21.00
N THR A 733 -15.61 -34.61 -21.49
CA THR A 733 -14.54 -35.08 -22.38
C THR A 733 -13.53 -35.92 -21.62
N GLN A 734 -13.34 -37.16 -22.07
CA GLN A 734 -12.30 -38.02 -21.55
C GLN A 734 -10.96 -37.81 -22.29
N VAL A 735 -9.90 -37.53 -21.55
CA VAL A 735 -8.53 -37.34 -22.10
C VAL A 735 -7.57 -38.41 -21.60
N ARG A 736 -6.30 -38.33 -22.03
CA ARG A 736 -5.24 -39.29 -21.70
C ARG A 736 -5.65 -40.72 -22.06
N ASN A 737 -5.80 -40.96 -23.36
CA ASN A 737 -6.25 -42.25 -23.89
C ASN A 737 -5.08 -42.92 -24.61
N ASN A 738 -4.82 -44.19 -24.30
CA ASN A 738 -3.75 -44.98 -24.90
C ASN A 738 -2.37 -44.29 -24.87
N THR A 739 -2.01 -43.68 -23.74
CA THR A 739 -0.75 -42.94 -23.58
C THR A 739 -0.22 -43.06 -22.16
N THR A 740 1.11 -43.01 -22.08
CA THR A 740 1.86 -43.06 -20.83
C THR A 740 2.20 -41.71 -20.24
N ALA A 741 2.11 -40.65 -21.04
CA ALA A 741 2.32 -39.28 -20.57
C ALA A 741 1.19 -38.83 -19.63
N GLY A 742 1.54 -37.99 -18.66
CA GLY A 742 0.55 -37.23 -17.89
C GLY A 742 -0.14 -36.21 -18.81
N TYR A 743 -1.39 -35.89 -18.48
CA TYR A 743 -2.13 -34.85 -19.18
C TYR A 743 -1.70 -33.48 -18.64
N THR A 744 -1.16 -32.65 -19.54
CA THR A 744 -0.81 -31.26 -19.27
C THR A 744 -1.63 -30.38 -20.18
N ASN A 745 -2.40 -29.48 -19.57
CA ASN A 745 -3.12 -28.39 -20.22
C ASN A 745 -3.30 -27.31 -19.16
N GLY A 746 -2.35 -26.38 -19.14
CA GLY A 746 -2.35 -25.25 -18.20
C GLY A 746 -3.60 -24.40 -18.35
N PRO A 747 -4.02 -23.68 -17.29
CA PRO A 747 -3.33 -23.56 -16.02
C PRO A 747 -3.68 -24.67 -15.02
N TYR A 748 -4.73 -25.47 -15.27
CA TYR A 748 -5.35 -26.36 -14.28
C TYR A 748 -4.84 -27.80 -14.27
N TYR A 749 -4.29 -28.29 -15.38
CA TYR A 749 -3.76 -29.64 -15.49
C TYR A 749 -2.27 -29.58 -15.74
N ASN A 750 -1.50 -30.12 -14.79
CA ASN A 750 -0.04 -30.16 -14.88
C ASN A 750 0.46 -31.56 -14.52
N ASN A 751 0.76 -32.38 -15.54
CA ASN A 751 1.15 -33.78 -15.38
C ASN A 751 0.09 -34.63 -14.64
N ALA A 752 -1.19 -34.46 -15.00
CA ALA A 752 -2.33 -35.13 -14.36
C ALA A 752 -2.55 -36.57 -14.85
N PHE A 753 -2.99 -37.47 -13.96
CA PHE A 753 -3.26 -38.87 -14.27
C PHE A 753 -4.65 -39.36 -13.84
N LEU A 754 -5.23 -38.76 -12.80
CA LEU A 754 -6.42 -39.29 -12.12
C LEU A 754 -7.70 -39.28 -12.98
N LYS A 755 -8.39 -40.43 -13.03
CA LYS A 755 -9.76 -40.59 -13.53
C LYS A 755 -10.64 -41.17 -12.44
N ILE A 756 -11.78 -40.53 -12.24
CA ILE A 756 -12.76 -40.88 -11.22
C ILE A 756 -14.06 -41.25 -11.92
N ARG A 757 -14.61 -42.41 -11.58
CA ARG A 757 -15.92 -42.90 -12.06
C ARG A 757 -17.06 -42.50 -11.13
N SER A 758 -16.76 -42.36 -9.85
CA SER A 758 -17.72 -41.94 -8.84
C SER A 758 -16.99 -41.30 -7.66
N PHE A 759 -17.48 -40.19 -7.15
CA PHE A 759 -16.87 -39.52 -6.00
C PHE A 759 -17.48 -40.06 -4.69
N ALA A 760 -16.69 -40.83 -3.93
CA ALA A 760 -17.12 -41.36 -2.65
C ALA A 760 -17.14 -40.28 -1.55
N THR A 761 -17.89 -40.52 -0.47
CA THR A 761 -17.77 -39.71 0.76
C THR A 761 -16.42 -39.95 1.42
N SER A 762 -15.98 -39.02 2.26
CA SER A 762 -14.65 -39.05 2.87
C SER A 762 -14.49 -40.28 3.75
N GLY A 763 -13.38 -40.97 3.56
CA GLY A 763 -13.03 -42.25 4.19
C GLY A 763 -13.82 -43.48 3.72
N ASN A 764 -14.59 -43.37 2.63
CA ASN A 764 -15.27 -44.50 1.98
C ASN A 764 -14.79 -44.70 0.52
N TRP A 765 -13.55 -44.31 0.21
CA TRP A 765 -12.98 -44.45 -1.12
C TRP A 765 -12.51 -45.88 -1.39
N GLU A 766 -12.98 -46.46 -2.49
CA GLU A 766 -12.63 -47.80 -2.95
C GLU A 766 -11.96 -47.75 -4.32
N GLU A 767 -11.21 -48.79 -4.66
CA GLU A 767 -10.54 -48.86 -5.96
C GLU A 767 -11.53 -48.81 -7.14
N THR A 768 -12.76 -49.28 -6.94
CA THR A 768 -13.84 -49.24 -7.93
C THR A 768 -14.33 -47.82 -8.25
N ASN A 769 -13.99 -46.83 -7.42
CA ASN A 769 -14.31 -45.43 -7.67
C ASN A 769 -13.36 -44.80 -8.70
N CYS A 770 -12.18 -45.39 -8.92
CA CYS A 770 -11.15 -44.89 -9.82
C CYS A 770 -11.10 -45.75 -11.09
N GLY A 771 -10.89 -45.12 -12.25
CA GLY A 771 -10.85 -45.84 -13.51
C GLY A 771 -11.31 -45.05 -14.73
N SER A 772 -11.09 -45.62 -15.89
CA SER A 772 -11.50 -45.08 -17.19
C SER A 772 -13.01 -45.24 -17.37
N ALA A 773 -13.72 -44.22 -17.84
CA ALA A 773 -15.18 -44.25 -18.00
C ALA A 773 -15.65 -45.14 -19.18
N GLY A 774 -14.73 -45.57 -20.05
CA GLY A 774 -15.01 -46.34 -21.26
C GLY A 774 -14.26 -45.74 -22.46
N THR A 775 -14.73 -46.04 -23.67
CA THR A 775 -14.19 -45.48 -24.91
C THR A 775 -14.26 -43.94 -24.88
N PRO A 776 -13.18 -43.20 -25.25
CA PRO A 776 -11.96 -43.65 -25.94
C PRO A 776 -10.88 -44.31 -25.08
N GLY A 777 -11.06 -44.40 -23.77
CA GLY A 777 -10.14 -45.14 -22.90
C GLY A 777 -10.44 -46.64 -22.78
N ASN A 778 -9.73 -47.29 -21.86
CA ASN A 778 -9.74 -48.75 -21.68
C ASN A 778 -10.96 -49.30 -20.92
N GLY A 779 -11.74 -48.46 -20.22
CA GLY A 779 -12.91 -48.87 -19.44
C GLY A 779 -12.62 -49.63 -18.13
N GLU A 780 -11.35 -49.87 -17.82
CA GLU A 780 -10.89 -50.62 -16.65
C GLU A 780 -10.95 -49.76 -15.36
N ILE A 781 -10.86 -50.42 -14.20
CA ILE A 781 -10.98 -49.79 -12.87
C ILE A 781 -9.83 -50.15 -11.93
N GLY A 782 -9.72 -49.42 -10.81
CA GLY A 782 -8.84 -49.74 -9.69
C GLY A 782 -7.37 -49.72 -10.06
N ARG A 783 -6.66 -50.83 -9.89
CA ARG A 783 -5.26 -50.95 -10.32
C ARG A 783 -5.12 -51.35 -11.80
N ASP A 784 -6.12 -52.05 -12.34
CA ASP A 784 -6.00 -52.73 -13.63
C ASP A 784 -6.06 -51.72 -14.79
N TRP A 785 -6.70 -50.55 -14.57
CA TRP A 785 -6.63 -49.43 -15.53
C TRP A 785 -5.23 -48.81 -15.70
N MET A 786 -4.29 -49.01 -14.76
CA MET A 786 -2.94 -48.40 -14.80
C MET A 786 -1.82 -49.44 -14.93
N ARG A 787 -1.93 -50.63 -14.30
CA ARG A 787 -0.80 -51.58 -14.24
C ARG A 787 -0.59 -52.37 -15.53
N ASP A 788 -1.68 -52.81 -16.16
CA ASP A 788 -1.65 -53.81 -17.25
C ASP A 788 -2.47 -53.36 -18.47
N SER A 789 -2.47 -52.05 -18.76
CA SER A 789 -3.37 -51.46 -19.75
C SER A 789 -2.65 -50.50 -20.70
N SER A 790 -3.35 -50.08 -21.75
CA SER A 790 -2.95 -49.03 -22.68
C SER A 790 -2.82 -47.64 -22.04
N GLU A 791 -3.31 -47.44 -20.82
CA GLU A 791 -3.27 -46.16 -20.10
C GLU A 791 -2.29 -46.19 -18.90
N ASN A 792 -1.35 -47.14 -18.89
CA ASN A 792 -0.27 -47.17 -17.92
C ASN A 792 0.52 -45.85 -17.90
N CYS A 793 1.10 -45.44 -16.78
CA CYS A 793 1.99 -44.27 -16.78
C CYS A 793 3.35 -44.62 -17.40
N ALA A 794 4.11 -43.61 -17.84
CA ALA A 794 5.53 -43.77 -18.14
C ALA A 794 6.30 -43.56 -16.84
N ASN A 795 7.11 -44.54 -16.45
CA ASN A 795 7.83 -44.52 -15.18
C ASN A 795 6.95 -44.30 -13.93
N PRO A 796 5.80 -45.00 -13.76
CA PRO A 796 5.26 -45.14 -12.43
C PRO A 796 6.28 -45.99 -11.67
N PRO A 797 6.76 -45.55 -10.50
CA PRO A 797 7.59 -46.40 -9.66
C PRO A 797 6.97 -47.78 -9.40
#